data_AF-A0A9W8Q9D9-F1
#
_entry.id   AF-A0A9W8Q9D9-F1
#
_cell.length_a   1.000
_cell.length_b   1.000
_cell.length_c   1.000
_cell.angle_alpha   90.00
_cell.angle_beta   90.00
_cell.angle_gamma   90.00
#
_symmetry.space_group_name_H-M   'P 1'
#
loop_
_entity.id
_entity.type
_entity.pdbx_description
1 polymer ?
#
loop_
_entity_poly.entity_id
_entity_poly.type
_entity_poly.pdbx_seq_one_letter_code
_entity_poly.pdbx_strand_id
1 'polypeptide(L)'
;MSVLNPAHYTVAWIAPLEIEARAALLLLDNRHPGGFPLSRGDDYIFLPGDVCGHNVIIATLPAGQEYGTGSAAAIASQVKKCFPNLWFGLLVGVAAGLPNFSRTPPLDIRLGDVLVSLPEGDSPALVAYDLGKDTNQNGFQLLHGGRVLSATETVVRSAIGRIKLEAPNDAVLLLPYYEKIKDEEHSNGSFVDPGQENDLYYHVDNDGAERLKQRQPRPDSKRTRVWYNIIGLEMEAAGTMNRIAVGVIRGVCDYGDEHKNKQWQPYAAAMAAAYAKAVLAQITPGTVVQSEEAATQIRKAKSLTSVPKRPLEESSAIEATFRSTRSRVAGPDMQASHSFTADADIGTLTKEEEETLLQSLAFDQIDDRHNTIGIALTDTCQWLLETSSFRDWLDPGMLDEHHGFLWIKGKPGAGKSTLMKFALQNSQEAKRSNIIFFFFNARGDDLEKSTAGMYRSLLLQLFERLPQLRHVLNCFRLTMKNGSTPRWTTQHLKSLFSQALHDLGESPLMMFIDALDECDEDQIRDMVAFLQDTAGKARQKKTMLQICFASRYYPEITIEKGIHLDIGSQEGHDQDIMTYVKRKLRIGQDKTARKIRATLIEKASGVFMWVVLVVRILQKVFDKGNRHELEARLQTTPKDLNALFHDILTRDDCRQNELLWCIQWMLFARHPLSPGQLREAVLCGAAPNQSRAWLRERIDDSEIKRFVIDCSKGLAELTKSKRNPTVQFIHESDKAKSG
;
A
#
# COMPACT_ATOMS: atom_id res chain seq x y z
N MET A 1 -21.05 1.21 -35.05
CA MET A 1 -20.53 0.04 -34.33
C MET A 1 -21.60 -0.44 -33.37
N SER A 2 -21.82 -1.74 -33.26
CA SER A 2 -22.69 -2.34 -32.24
C SER A 2 -22.17 -2.00 -30.84
N VAL A 3 -23.07 -1.62 -29.94
CA VAL A 3 -22.76 -1.42 -28.51
C VAL A 3 -22.87 -2.78 -27.82
N LEU A 4 -21.80 -3.22 -27.20
CA LEU A 4 -21.74 -4.50 -26.48
C LEU A 4 -22.17 -4.30 -25.03
N ASN A 5 -22.86 -5.30 -24.47
CA ASN A 5 -23.26 -5.29 -23.06
C ASN A 5 -22.10 -5.76 -22.17
N PRO A 6 -21.55 -4.91 -21.28
CA PRO A 6 -20.46 -5.31 -20.39
C PRO A 6 -20.84 -6.48 -19.46
N ALA A 7 -22.11 -6.64 -19.11
CA ALA A 7 -22.57 -7.72 -18.23
C ALA A 7 -22.38 -9.13 -18.81
N HIS A 8 -22.13 -9.26 -20.12
CA HIS A 8 -21.89 -10.55 -20.76
C HIS A 8 -20.44 -11.03 -20.65
N TYR A 9 -19.51 -10.18 -20.23
CA TYR A 9 -18.09 -10.49 -20.19
C TYR A 9 -17.67 -10.78 -18.75
N THR A 10 -17.14 -11.98 -18.55
CA THR A 10 -16.89 -12.53 -17.21
C THR A 10 -15.40 -12.76 -16.95
N VAL A 11 -14.54 -12.66 -17.96
CA VAL A 11 -13.11 -12.87 -17.83
C VAL A 11 -12.35 -11.65 -18.34
N ALA A 12 -11.40 -11.16 -17.54
CA ALA A 12 -10.49 -10.09 -17.95
C ALA A 12 -9.10 -10.65 -18.26
N TRP A 13 -8.66 -10.52 -19.50
CA TRP A 13 -7.29 -10.81 -19.93
C TRP A 13 -6.49 -9.50 -19.94
N ILE A 14 -5.66 -9.28 -18.94
CA ILE A 14 -4.88 -8.05 -18.79
C ILE A 14 -3.52 -8.29 -19.42
N ALA A 15 -3.26 -7.56 -20.51
CA ALA A 15 -2.06 -7.65 -21.34
C ALA A 15 -1.50 -6.23 -21.57
N PRO A 16 -0.69 -5.71 -20.63
CA PRO A 16 -0.33 -4.30 -20.59
C PRO A 16 0.47 -3.79 -21.79
N LEU A 17 1.41 -4.57 -22.32
CA LEU A 17 2.22 -4.19 -23.47
C LEU A 17 1.52 -4.54 -24.78
N GLU A 18 1.77 -3.75 -25.82
CA GLU A 18 1.18 -3.95 -27.16
C GLU A 18 1.42 -5.37 -27.69
N ILE A 19 2.64 -5.90 -27.51
CA ILE A 19 3.00 -7.24 -27.99
C ILE A 19 2.27 -8.35 -27.24
N GLU A 20 1.99 -8.14 -25.94
CA GLU A 20 1.23 -9.07 -25.10
C GLU A 20 -0.25 -9.07 -25.51
N ALA A 21 -0.82 -7.88 -25.72
CA ALA A 21 -2.19 -7.72 -26.17
C ALA A 21 -2.38 -8.32 -27.57
N ARG A 22 -1.37 -8.20 -28.45
CA ARG A 22 -1.39 -8.81 -29.78
C ARG A 22 -1.37 -10.33 -29.71
N ALA A 23 -0.54 -10.93 -28.87
CA ALA A 23 -0.54 -12.38 -28.63
C ALA A 23 -1.92 -12.86 -28.10
N ALA A 24 -2.51 -12.13 -27.16
CA ALA A 24 -3.85 -12.43 -26.64
C ALA A 24 -4.93 -12.35 -27.74
N LEU A 25 -4.88 -11.31 -28.58
CA LEU A 25 -5.82 -11.10 -29.69
C LEU A 25 -5.78 -12.17 -30.78
N LEU A 26 -4.62 -12.79 -31.00
CA LEU A 26 -4.44 -13.89 -31.95
C LEU A 26 -4.95 -15.23 -31.39
N LEU A 27 -5.09 -15.33 -30.06
CA LEU A 27 -5.58 -16.51 -29.37
C LEU A 27 -7.08 -16.45 -29.01
N LEU A 28 -7.76 -15.36 -29.33
CA LEU A 28 -9.23 -15.32 -29.31
C LEU A 28 -9.80 -16.34 -30.30
N ASP A 29 -10.85 -17.06 -29.92
CA ASP A 29 -11.59 -17.94 -30.84
C ASP A 29 -12.45 -17.09 -31.78
N ASN A 30 -13.14 -16.06 -31.25
CA ASN A 30 -13.76 -15.02 -32.06
C ASN A 30 -13.55 -13.63 -31.45
N ARG A 31 -13.46 -12.62 -32.31
CA ARG A 31 -13.50 -11.21 -31.90
C ARG A 31 -14.93 -10.70 -31.99
N HIS A 32 -15.40 -10.02 -30.95
CA HIS A 32 -16.76 -9.49 -30.95
C HIS A 32 -16.76 -8.10 -31.60
N PRO A 33 -17.53 -7.88 -32.68
CA PRO A 33 -17.59 -6.58 -33.32
C PRO A 33 -18.34 -5.58 -32.43
N GLY A 34 -17.72 -4.43 -32.17
CA GLY A 34 -18.33 -3.36 -31.37
C GLY A 34 -17.41 -2.82 -30.28
N GLY A 35 -17.99 -2.01 -29.42
CA GLY A 35 -17.30 -1.45 -28.25
C GLY A 35 -18.25 -1.35 -27.07
N PHE A 36 -17.68 -1.10 -25.89
CA PHE A 36 -18.43 -0.88 -24.67
C PHE A 36 -18.80 0.60 -24.53
N PRO A 37 -19.93 0.93 -23.87
CA PRO A 37 -20.24 2.32 -23.55
C PRO A 37 -19.19 2.89 -22.59
N LEU A 38 -18.59 4.01 -22.96
CA LEU A 38 -17.60 4.73 -22.14
C LEU A 38 -18.17 6.08 -21.72
N SER A 39 -17.91 6.48 -20.47
CA SER A 39 -18.26 7.78 -19.90
C SER A 39 -17.08 8.73 -19.93
N ARG A 40 -17.33 10.04 -19.81
CA ARG A 40 -16.24 11.01 -19.59
C ARG A 40 -15.49 10.65 -18.30
N GLY A 41 -14.16 10.48 -18.41
CA GLY A 41 -13.31 10.03 -17.30
C GLY A 41 -13.01 8.53 -17.29
N ASP A 42 -13.45 7.77 -18.29
CA ASP A 42 -12.92 6.44 -18.57
C ASP A 42 -11.69 6.58 -19.50
N ASP A 43 -10.54 6.07 -19.07
CA ASP A 43 -9.24 6.26 -19.74
C ASP A 43 -8.84 5.05 -20.61
N TYR A 44 -9.44 3.89 -20.37
CA TYR A 44 -9.09 2.63 -21.04
C TYR A 44 -10.17 2.16 -22.02
N ILE A 45 -9.74 1.56 -23.13
CA ILE A 45 -10.62 0.89 -24.10
C ILE A 45 -10.31 -0.60 -24.05
N PHE A 46 -11.36 -1.42 -24.01
CA PHE A 46 -11.25 -2.87 -23.91
C PHE A 46 -11.54 -3.55 -25.25
N LEU A 47 -10.79 -4.59 -25.57
CA LEU A 47 -10.93 -5.36 -26.80
C LEU A 47 -11.73 -6.64 -26.52
N PRO A 48 -12.94 -6.79 -27.06
CA PRO A 48 -13.83 -7.89 -26.71
C PRO A 48 -13.68 -9.11 -27.62
N GLY A 49 -13.81 -10.31 -27.04
CA GLY A 49 -13.89 -11.57 -27.79
C GLY A 49 -14.33 -12.74 -26.91
N ASP A 50 -14.10 -13.95 -27.40
CA ASP A 50 -14.28 -15.16 -26.62
C ASP A 50 -13.08 -16.12 -26.74
N VAL A 51 -12.88 -16.92 -25.69
CA VAL A 51 -11.85 -17.97 -25.63
C VAL A 51 -12.45 -19.17 -24.92
N CYS A 52 -12.47 -20.33 -25.59
CA CYS A 52 -12.99 -21.58 -25.05
C CYS A 52 -14.41 -21.45 -24.48
N GLY A 53 -15.24 -20.60 -25.11
CA GLY A 53 -16.62 -20.32 -24.69
C GLY A 53 -16.76 -19.30 -23.55
N HIS A 54 -15.67 -18.72 -23.06
CA HIS A 54 -15.71 -17.59 -22.11
C HIS A 54 -15.72 -16.28 -22.87
N ASN A 55 -16.63 -15.37 -22.53
CA ASN A 55 -16.57 -13.99 -23.03
C ASN A 55 -15.46 -13.23 -22.29
N VAL A 56 -14.43 -12.86 -23.03
CA VAL A 56 -13.20 -12.25 -22.52
C VAL A 56 -13.09 -10.80 -22.99
N ILE A 57 -12.61 -9.93 -22.09
CA ILE A 57 -12.10 -8.62 -22.48
C ILE A 57 -10.59 -8.62 -22.37
N ILE A 58 -9.91 -8.11 -23.40
CA ILE A 58 -8.48 -7.82 -23.36
C ILE A 58 -8.30 -6.37 -22.95
N ALA A 59 -7.56 -6.14 -21.87
CA ALA A 59 -7.24 -4.83 -21.34
C ALA A 59 -5.74 -4.54 -21.55
N THR A 60 -5.43 -3.45 -22.24
CA THR A 60 -4.06 -3.05 -22.57
C THR A 60 -3.86 -1.55 -22.28
N LEU A 61 -2.61 -1.12 -22.10
CA LEU A 61 -2.33 0.28 -21.83
C LEU A 61 -2.46 1.16 -23.09
N PRO A 62 -2.86 2.43 -22.93
CA PRO A 62 -2.79 3.43 -23.98
C PRO A 62 -1.39 3.53 -24.59
N ALA A 63 -1.34 3.78 -25.90
CA ALA A 63 -0.08 3.98 -26.61
C ALA A 63 0.75 5.11 -25.97
N GLY A 64 2.01 4.83 -25.67
CA GLY A 64 2.94 5.79 -25.05
C GLY A 64 2.81 5.94 -23.53
N GLN A 65 1.87 5.24 -22.88
CA GLN A 65 1.81 5.18 -21.42
C GLN A 65 2.89 4.24 -20.88
N GLU A 66 3.66 4.70 -19.90
CA GLU A 66 4.63 3.84 -19.21
C GLU A 66 3.89 2.79 -18.37
N TYR A 67 4.34 1.54 -18.52
CA TYR A 67 3.93 0.44 -17.65
C TYR A 67 4.50 0.72 -16.25
N GLY A 68 3.60 0.66 -15.24
CA GLY A 68 3.86 0.93 -13.83
C GLY A 68 2.79 0.28 -12.95
N THR A 69 3.09 0.03 -11.66
CA THR A 69 2.08 -0.41 -10.65
C THR A 69 0.82 0.45 -10.64
N GLY A 70 0.98 1.77 -10.79
CA GLY A 70 -0.12 2.73 -10.88
C GLY A 70 -0.99 2.56 -12.15
N SER A 71 -0.35 2.37 -13.31
CA SER A 71 -1.02 2.10 -14.60
C SER A 71 -1.80 0.77 -14.54
N ALA A 72 -1.20 -0.26 -13.94
CA ALA A 72 -1.81 -1.56 -13.72
C ALA A 72 -3.02 -1.51 -12.75
N ALA A 73 -2.94 -0.68 -11.69
CA ALA A 73 -4.06 -0.47 -10.78
C ALA A 73 -5.22 0.31 -11.45
N ALA A 74 -4.90 1.31 -12.26
CA ALA A 74 -5.88 2.13 -12.96
C ALA A 74 -6.69 1.29 -13.98
N ILE A 75 -6.03 0.47 -14.81
CA ILE A 75 -6.72 -0.39 -15.76
C ILE A 75 -7.61 -1.43 -15.05
N ALA A 76 -7.12 -2.05 -13.97
CA ALA A 76 -7.89 -3.00 -13.17
C ALA A 76 -9.12 -2.35 -12.52
N SER A 77 -9.00 -1.10 -12.09
CA SER A 77 -10.11 -0.35 -11.50
C SER A 77 -11.22 -0.09 -12.50
N GLN A 78 -10.86 0.32 -13.73
CA GLN A 78 -11.84 0.55 -14.77
C GLN A 78 -12.47 -0.77 -15.24
N VAL A 79 -11.71 -1.86 -15.34
CA VAL A 79 -12.27 -3.19 -15.62
C VAL A 79 -13.34 -3.54 -14.57
N LYS A 80 -13.03 -3.41 -13.27
CA LYS A 80 -14.01 -3.70 -12.20
C LYS A 80 -15.24 -2.79 -12.24
N LYS A 81 -15.06 -1.52 -12.62
CA LYS A 81 -16.15 -0.54 -12.78
C LYS A 81 -17.05 -0.88 -13.97
N CYS A 82 -16.47 -1.25 -15.11
CA CYS A 82 -17.20 -1.45 -16.36
C CYS A 82 -17.87 -2.82 -16.48
N PHE A 83 -17.30 -3.87 -15.87
CA PHE A 83 -17.75 -5.26 -16.04
C PHE A 83 -18.36 -5.82 -14.73
N PRO A 84 -19.67 -5.66 -14.51
CA PRO A 84 -20.31 -6.00 -13.22
C PRO A 84 -20.33 -7.50 -12.91
N ASN A 85 -20.28 -8.35 -13.94
CA ASN A 85 -20.30 -9.82 -13.81
C ASN A 85 -18.90 -10.44 -13.98
N LEU A 86 -17.85 -9.64 -13.78
CA LEU A 86 -16.48 -10.14 -13.84
C LEU A 86 -16.29 -11.25 -12.79
N TRP A 87 -15.87 -12.43 -13.26
CA TRP A 87 -15.61 -13.61 -12.44
C TRP A 87 -14.15 -13.64 -11.98
N PHE A 88 -13.20 -13.54 -12.92
CA PHE A 88 -11.77 -13.49 -12.61
C PHE A 88 -11.00 -12.78 -13.71
N GLY A 89 -9.75 -12.41 -13.41
CA GLY A 89 -8.81 -11.98 -14.44
C GLY A 89 -7.63 -12.92 -14.60
N LEU A 90 -6.94 -12.79 -15.72
CA LEU A 90 -5.62 -13.34 -15.98
C LEU A 90 -4.71 -12.19 -16.33
N LEU A 91 -3.62 -12.03 -15.59
CA LEU A 91 -2.58 -11.07 -15.88
C LEU A 91 -1.47 -11.80 -16.63
N VAL A 92 -1.40 -11.53 -17.92
CA VAL A 92 -0.61 -12.30 -18.89
C VAL A 92 0.38 -11.35 -19.54
N GLY A 93 1.66 -11.71 -19.55
CA GLY A 93 2.69 -10.84 -20.11
C GLY A 93 4.08 -11.42 -20.03
N VAL A 94 5.09 -10.58 -20.12
CA VAL A 94 6.50 -10.99 -20.03
C VAL A 94 7.14 -10.58 -18.70
N ALA A 95 8.23 -11.25 -18.33
CA ALA A 95 9.03 -10.92 -17.14
C ALA A 95 10.50 -11.33 -17.33
N ALA A 96 11.36 -10.84 -16.43
CA ALA A 96 12.73 -11.30 -16.29
C ALA A 96 12.78 -12.67 -15.59
N GLY A 97 13.56 -13.61 -16.12
CA GLY A 97 13.82 -14.90 -15.49
C GLY A 97 15.02 -14.84 -14.57
N LEU A 98 14.94 -15.43 -13.38
CA LEU A 98 16.08 -15.52 -12.47
C LEU A 98 16.53 -16.98 -12.28
N PRO A 99 17.56 -17.43 -13.01
CA PRO A 99 18.14 -18.75 -12.77
C PRO A 99 18.83 -18.78 -11.39
N ASN A 100 18.70 -19.89 -10.66
CA ASN A 100 19.42 -20.12 -9.41
C ASN A 100 20.05 -21.53 -9.43
N PHE A 101 21.30 -21.58 -9.87
CA PHE A 101 22.08 -22.81 -9.95
C PHE A 101 22.61 -23.31 -8.61
N SER A 102 22.60 -22.45 -7.57
CA SER A 102 23.05 -22.80 -6.22
C SER A 102 22.01 -23.59 -5.44
N ARG A 103 20.77 -23.68 -5.93
CA ARG A 103 19.68 -24.46 -5.32
C ARG A 103 19.81 -25.95 -5.67
N THR A 104 19.30 -26.82 -4.79
CA THR A 104 19.18 -28.26 -5.04
C THR A 104 17.71 -28.68 -5.00
N PRO A 105 17.10 -29.12 -6.13
CA PRO A 105 17.67 -29.13 -7.49
C PRO A 105 17.85 -27.71 -8.07
N PRO A 106 18.75 -27.54 -9.06
CA PRO A 106 19.03 -26.24 -9.67
C PRO A 106 17.80 -25.69 -10.38
N LEU A 107 17.56 -24.39 -10.17
CA LEU A 107 16.50 -23.64 -10.80
C LEU A 107 17.01 -23.05 -12.12
N ASP A 108 16.96 -23.85 -13.18
CA ASP A 108 17.44 -23.47 -14.52
C ASP A 108 16.33 -22.78 -15.32
N ILE A 109 15.89 -21.58 -14.94
CA ILE A 109 14.91 -20.78 -15.72
C ILE A 109 15.61 -20.28 -17.00
N ARG A 110 14.93 -20.41 -18.15
CA ARG A 110 15.46 -20.01 -19.47
C ARG A 110 14.54 -19.07 -20.23
N LEU A 111 15.09 -18.36 -21.22
CA LEU A 111 14.30 -17.52 -22.11
C LEU A 111 13.27 -18.35 -22.88
N GLY A 112 12.02 -17.87 -22.89
CA GLY A 112 10.86 -18.58 -23.41
C GLY A 112 10.19 -19.57 -22.46
N ASP A 113 10.73 -19.81 -21.25
CA ASP A 113 10.00 -20.53 -20.20
C ASP A 113 8.77 -19.72 -19.73
N VAL A 114 7.78 -20.41 -19.17
CA VAL A 114 6.57 -19.79 -18.61
C VAL A 114 6.62 -19.88 -17.07
N LEU A 115 6.36 -18.76 -16.40
CA LEU A 115 6.28 -18.65 -14.95
C LEU A 115 4.82 -18.49 -14.54
N VAL A 116 4.37 -19.32 -13.60
CA VAL A 116 2.99 -19.36 -13.11
C VAL A 116 2.98 -19.17 -11.61
N SER A 117 2.28 -18.12 -11.20
CA SER A 117 2.09 -17.74 -9.80
C SER A 117 0.94 -18.53 -9.17
N LEU A 118 1.24 -19.40 -8.21
CA LEU A 118 0.25 -20.02 -7.33
C LEU A 118 0.65 -19.79 -5.86
N PRO A 119 -0.29 -19.37 -4.99
CA PRO A 119 -0.01 -19.28 -3.56
C PRO A 119 0.09 -20.70 -2.96
N GLU A 120 1.24 -21.05 -2.39
CA GLU A 120 1.46 -22.28 -1.62
C GLU A 120 1.90 -21.93 -0.18
N GLY A 121 1.02 -22.18 0.80
CA GLY A 121 1.29 -21.96 2.22
C GLY A 121 1.66 -20.50 2.53
N ASP A 122 2.83 -20.30 3.15
CA ASP A 122 3.37 -18.98 3.50
C ASP A 122 4.25 -18.35 2.42
N SER A 123 4.49 -19.03 1.29
CA SER A 123 5.35 -18.55 0.19
C SER A 123 4.56 -17.58 -0.71
N PRO A 124 5.03 -16.35 -0.91
CA PRO A 124 4.38 -15.42 -1.82
C PRO A 124 4.49 -15.97 -3.23
N ALA A 125 3.38 -15.96 -3.96
CA ALA A 125 3.36 -16.34 -5.36
C ALA A 125 3.80 -15.19 -6.28
N LEU A 126 3.96 -13.97 -5.74
CA LEU A 126 4.44 -12.76 -6.40
C LEU A 126 5.22 -11.91 -5.39
N VAL A 127 6.39 -11.39 -5.73
CA VAL A 127 7.25 -10.56 -4.87
C VAL A 127 7.36 -9.21 -5.54
N ALA A 128 6.73 -8.18 -4.96
CA ALA A 128 6.94 -6.82 -5.42
C ALA A 128 8.37 -6.38 -5.06
N TYR A 129 9.10 -5.83 -6.02
CA TYR A 129 10.48 -5.34 -5.82
C TYR A 129 10.56 -4.31 -4.67
N ASP A 130 9.50 -3.52 -4.50
CA ASP A 130 9.36 -2.50 -3.45
C ASP A 130 9.15 -3.07 -2.03
N LEU A 131 9.06 -4.39 -1.88
CA LEU A 131 8.85 -5.10 -0.61
C LEU A 131 10.08 -5.91 -0.20
N GLY A 132 11.29 -5.39 -0.41
CA GLY A 132 12.54 -5.95 0.10
C GLY A 132 13.20 -5.09 1.17
N LYS A 133 13.77 -5.70 2.20
CA LYS A 133 14.63 -5.08 3.21
C LYS A 133 15.89 -5.93 3.34
N ASP A 134 17.05 -5.35 3.02
CA ASP A 134 18.30 -6.02 3.30
C ASP A 134 18.53 -6.11 4.82
N THR A 135 18.81 -7.32 5.31
CA THR A 135 19.05 -7.56 6.73
C THR A 135 20.46 -8.12 6.92
N ASN A 136 21.30 -7.39 7.65
CA ASN A 136 22.72 -7.68 7.86
C ASN A 136 23.06 -9.08 8.42
N GLN A 137 22.08 -9.91 8.83
CA GLN A 137 22.29 -11.25 9.36
C GLN A 137 21.85 -12.38 8.41
N ASN A 138 20.91 -12.14 7.49
CA ASN A 138 20.32 -13.18 6.63
C ASN A 138 20.26 -12.78 5.13
N GLY A 139 20.81 -11.62 4.74
CA GLY A 139 20.71 -11.05 3.39
C GLY A 139 19.34 -10.39 3.12
N PHE A 140 19.04 -10.18 1.85
CA PHE A 140 17.79 -9.59 1.36
C PHE A 140 16.55 -10.35 1.87
N GLN A 141 15.75 -9.71 2.72
CA GLN A 141 14.49 -10.26 3.24
C GLN A 141 13.29 -9.50 2.69
N LEU A 142 12.27 -10.22 2.25
CA LEU A 142 11.06 -9.61 1.72
C LEU A 142 10.14 -9.12 2.86
N LEU A 143 9.76 -7.84 2.84
CA LEU A 143 8.73 -7.25 3.69
C LEU A 143 7.40 -8.01 3.51
N HIS A 144 6.72 -8.33 4.61
CA HIS A 144 5.52 -9.19 4.65
C HIS A 144 5.75 -10.59 4.05
N GLY A 145 6.99 -11.07 4.01
CA GLY A 145 7.37 -12.31 3.35
C GLY A 145 7.21 -12.26 1.83
N GLY A 146 7.09 -11.07 1.23
CA GLY A 146 6.85 -10.85 -0.21
C GLY A 146 5.38 -10.85 -0.62
N ARG A 147 4.43 -10.91 0.31
CA ARG A 147 3.00 -11.10 -0.01
C ARG A 147 2.37 -9.91 -0.74
N VAL A 148 1.80 -10.17 -1.92
CA VAL A 148 0.64 -9.43 -2.44
C VAL A 148 -0.60 -10.26 -2.10
N LEU A 149 -1.50 -9.72 -1.26
CA LEU A 149 -2.76 -10.38 -0.91
C LEU A 149 -3.77 -10.25 -2.05
N SER A 150 -3.65 -11.12 -3.04
CA SER A 150 -4.75 -11.44 -3.94
C SER A 150 -4.89 -12.94 -4.05
N ALA A 151 -6.04 -13.46 -3.62
CA ALA A 151 -6.39 -14.85 -3.84
C ALA A 151 -6.77 -15.02 -5.31
N THR A 152 -5.88 -15.58 -6.13
CA THR A 152 -6.25 -16.15 -7.43
C THR A 152 -7.50 -17.01 -7.25
N GLU A 153 -8.53 -16.78 -8.06
CA GLU A 153 -9.81 -17.48 -7.90
C GLU A 153 -9.62 -18.99 -7.83
N THR A 154 -10.39 -19.66 -6.96
CA THR A 154 -10.20 -21.09 -6.68
C THR A 154 -10.37 -21.94 -7.94
N VAL A 155 -11.24 -21.52 -8.85
CA VAL A 155 -11.40 -22.18 -10.16
C VAL A 155 -10.15 -22.09 -11.03
N VAL A 156 -9.49 -20.92 -11.05
CA VAL A 156 -8.25 -20.70 -11.81
C VAL A 156 -7.11 -21.52 -11.17
N ARG A 157 -7.03 -21.54 -9.84
CA ARG A 157 -6.06 -22.40 -9.13
C ARG A 157 -6.29 -23.88 -9.40
N SER A 158 -7.54 -24.33 -9.48
CA SER A 158 -7.89 -25.72 -9.82
C SER A 158 -7.50 -26.07 -11.27
N ALA A 159 -7.76 -25.15 -12.21
CA ALA A 159 -7.36 -25.31 -13.62
C ALA A 159 -5.84 -25.42 -13.78
N ILE A 160 -5.09 -24.51 -13.15
CA ILE A 160 -3.62 -24.56 -13.14
C ILE A 160 -3.14 -25.84 -12.44
N GLY A 161 -3.75 -26.23 -11.32
CA GLY A 161 -3.43 -27.46 -10.60
C GLY A 161 -3.61 -28.71 -11.47
N ARG A 162 -4.64 -28.73 -12.32
CA ARG A 162 -4.87 -29.81 -13.30
C ARG A 162 -3.80 -29.85 -14.39
N ILE A 163 -3.36 -28.70 -14.90
CA ILE A 163 -2.23 -28.62 -15.86
C ILE A 163 -0.93 -29.10 -15.21
N LYS A 164 -0.67 -28.67 -13.97
CA LYS A 164 0.51 -29.03 -13.17
C LYS A 164 0.64 -30.54 -12.93
N LEU A 165 -0.43 -31.33 -13.01
CA LEU A 165 -0.37 -32.78 -12.91
C LEU A 165 0.44 -33.44 -14.05
N GLU A 166 0.57 -32.77 -15.20
CA GLU A 166 1.35 -33.25 -16.33
C GLU A 166 2.85 -32.85 -16.25
N ALA A 167 3.23 -32.08 -15.22
CA ALA A 167 4.61 -31.64 -15.05
C ALA A 167 5.58 -32.84 -14.89
N PRO A 168 6.75 -32.83 -15.54
CA PRO A 168 7.39 -31.69 -16.22
C PRO A 168 7.06 -31.56 -17.73
N ASN A 169 6.06 -32.28 -18.25
CA ASN A 169 5.67 -32.28 -19.67
C ASN A 169 4.40 -31.46 -19.95
N ASP A 170 3.97 -30.66 -18.99
CA ASP A 170 2.80 -29.80 -19.06
C ASP A 170 2.87 -28.73 -20.15
N ALA A 171 4.07 -28.40 -20.64
CA ALA A 171 4.25 -27.57 -21.83
C ALA A 171 3.50 -28.11 -23.06
N VAL A 172 3.31 -29.43 -23.17
CA VAL A 172 2.57 -30.07 -24.27
C VAL A 172 1.13 -29.56 -24.36
N LEU A 173 0.55 -29.09 -23.25
CA LEU A 173 -0.82 -28.55 -23.23
C LEU A 173 -0.93 -27.13 -23.80
N LEU A 174 0.16 -26.36 -23.84
CA LEU A 174 0.16 -24.99 -24.37
C LEU A 174 0.74 -24.90 -25.80
N LEU A 175 1.65 -25.80 -26.17
CA LEU A 175 2.30 -25.80 -27.49
C LEU A 175 1.33 -25.76 -28.67
N PRO A 176 0.21 -26.53 -28.69
CA PRO A 176 -0.76 -26.45 -29.80
C PRO A 176 -1.38 -25.06 -29.99
N TYR A 177 -1.46 -24.23 -28.95
CA TYR A 177 -1.94 -22.86 -29.05
C TYR A 177 -0.83 -21.92 -29.56
N TYR A 178 0.41 -22.12 -29.11
CA TYR A 178 1.56 -21.38 -29.62
C TYR A 178 1.81 -21.64 -31.12
N GLU A 179 1.74 -22.90 -31.56
CA GLU A 179 1.93 -23.29 -32.96
C GLU A 179 0.95 -22.60 -33.92
N LYS A 180 -0.22 -22.17 -33.44
CA LYS A 180 -1.21 -21.43 -34.25
C LYS A 180 -0.82 -19.98 -34.51
N ILE A 181 0.03 -19.38 -33.67
CA ILE A 181 0.34 -17.95 -33.71
C ILE A 181 1.80 -17.65 -34.00
N LYS A 182 2.69 -18.66 -33.96
CA LYS A 182 4.13 -18.46 -34.08
C LYS A 182 4.55 -17.73 -35.37
N ASP A 183 3.85 -18.02 -36.47
CA ASP A 183 4.16 -17.49 -37.81
C ASP A 183 3.39 -16.19 -38.13
N GLU A 184 2.57 -15.69 -37.20
CA GLU A 184 1.81 -14.45 -37.39
C GLU A 184 2.72 -13.22 -37.28
N GLU A 185 2.60 -12.31 -38.24
CA GLU A 185 3.43 -11.12 -38.32
C GLU A 185 2.93 -9.99 -37.41
N HIS A 186 3.88 -9.23 -36.87
CA HIS A 186 3.67 -7.96 -36.17
C HIS A 186 4.73 -6.93 -36.60
N SER A 187 4.61 -5.70 -36.09
CA SER A 187 5.43 -4.54 -36.50
C SER A 187 6.95 -4.74 -36.41
N ASN A 188 7.42 -5.70 -35.62
CA ASN A 188 8.83 -5.93 -35.32
C ASN A 188 9.30 -7.37 -35.64
N GLY A 189 8.51 -8.18 -36.36
CA GLY A 189 8.84 -9.58 -36.66
C GLY A 189 7.65 -10.53 -36.51
N SER A 190 7.92 -11.73 -36.00
CA SER A 190 6.92 -12.76 -35.69
C SER A 190 7.13 -13.31 -34.27
N PHE A 191 6.27 -14.23 -33.85
CA PHE A 191 6.33 -14.87 -32.54
C PHE A 191 7.26 -16.11 -32.50
N VAL A 192 8.07 -16.32 -33.54
CA VAL A 192 8.96 -17.49 -33.68
C VAL A 192 10.00 -17.55 -32.54
N ASP A 193 10.29 -18.77 -32.08
CA ASP A 193 11.35 -19.06 -31.11
C ASP A 193 12.70 -18.56 -31.65
N PRO A 194 13.39 -17.61 -30.97
CA PRO A 194 14.69 -17.11 -31.39
C PRO A 194 15.80 -18.17 -31.41
N GLY A 195 15.60 -19.36 -30.85
CA GLY A 195 16.57 -20.45 -30.83
C GLY A 195 17.34 -20.53 -29.51
N GLN A 196 17.63 -21.76 -29.05
CA GLN A 196 18.30 -22.00 -27.77
C GLN A 196 19.77 -21.55 -27.77
N GLU A 197 20.38 -21.44 -28.94
CA GLU A 197 21.71 -20.90 -29.13
C GLU A 197 21.81 -19.41 -28.75
N ASN A 198 20.68 -18.69 -28.82
CA ASN A 198 20.54 -17.29 -28.47
C ASN A 198 20.10 -17.07 -27.01
N ASP A 199 19.99 -18.15 -26.23
CA ASP A 199 19.76 -18.11 -24.78
C ASP A 199 21.08 -17.87 -24.03
N LEU A 200 21.42 -16.58 -23.92
CA LEU A 200 22.66 -16.10 -23.31
C LEU A 200 22.35 -15.43 -21.98
N TYR A 201 23.14 -15.72 -20.95
CA TYR A 201 23.01 -15.09 -19.63
C TYR A 201 24.37 -14.66 -19.10
N TYR A 202 24.41 -13.59 -18.31
CA TYR A 202 25.63 -13.16 -17.63
C TYR A 202 25.85 -13.96 -16.36
N HIS A 203 27.07 -14.48 -16.20
CA HIS A 203 27.53 -15.15 -14.99
C HIS A 203 28.67 -14.34 -14.40
N VAL A 204 28.56 -14.01 -13.11
CA VAL A 204 29.67 -13.42 -12.35
C VAL A 204 30.59 -14.56 -11.93
N ASP A 205 31.78 -14.62 -12.53
CA ASP A 205 32.80 -15.59 -12.14
C ASP A 205 33.37 -15.23 -10.74
N ASN A 206 34.11 -16.16 -10.12
CA ASN A 206 34.62 -16.00 -8.74
C ASN A 206 35.58 -14.79 -8.57
N ASP A 207 36.06 -14.22 -9.68
CA ASP A 207 36.90 -13.02 -9.74
C ASP A 207 36.07 -11.71 -9.78
N GLY A 208 34.74 -11.81 -9.75
CA GLY A 208 33.82 -10.67 -9.84
C GLY A 208 33.62 -10.15 -11.26
N ALA A 209 34.17 -10.81 -12.29
CA ALA A 209 34.00 -10.42 -13.68
C ALA A 209 32.70 -11.00 -14.25
N GLU A 210 31.86 -10.14 -14.84
CA GLU A 210 30.68 -10.56 -15.60
C GLU A 210 31.09 -11.12 -16.96
N ARG A 211 30.69 -12.36 -17.23
CA ARG A 211 30.92 -13.01 -18.53
C ARG A 211 29.64 -13.61 -19.07
N LEU A 212 29.42 -13.40 -20.37
CA LEU A 212 28.34 -14.04 -21.10
C LEU A 212 28.59 -15.56 -21.15
N LYS A 213 27.63 -16.36 -20.73
CA LYS A 213 27.66 -17.82 -20.85
C LYS A 213 26.52 -18.32 -21.73
N GLN A 214 26.87 -19.19 -22.66
CA GLN A 214 25.93 -19.97 -23.45
C GLN A 214 25.58 -21.25 -22.70
N ARG A 215 24.30 -21.61 -22.67
CA ARG A 215 23.83 -22.84 -22.01
C ARG A 215 23.81 -24.02 -22.97
N GLN A 216 23.96 -25.23 -22.43
CA GLN A 216 23.71 -26.44 -23.21
C GLN A 216 22.22 -26.48 -23.62
N PRO A 217 21.89 -26.67 -24.91
CA PRO A 217 20.51 -26.77 -25.37
C PRO A 217 19.74 -27.91 -24.68
N ARG A 218 18.49 -27.65 -24.32
CA ARG A 218 17.54 -28.70 -23.93
C ARG A 218 17.10 -29.46 -25.19
N PRO A 219 16.72 -30.75 -25.07
CA PRO A 219 15.99 -31.42 -26.14
C PRO A 219 14.72 -30.65 -26.50
N ASP A 220 14.31 -30.66 -27.77
CA ASP A 220 13.14 -29.88 -28.25
C ASP A 220 11.86 -30.20 -27.47
N SER A 221 11.66 -31.46 -27.06
CA SER A 221 10.53 -31.88 -26.22
C SER A 221 10.49 -31.24 -24.83
N LYS A 222 11.59 -30.64 -24.39
CA LYS A 222 11.74 -29.93 -23.10
C LYS A 222 12.23 -28.50 -23.31
N ARG A 223 12.11 -27.96 -24.52
CA ARG A 223 12.54 -26.62 -24.90
C ARG A 223 11.98 -25.57 -23.96
N THR A 224 10.66 -25.64 -23.75
CA THR A 224 9.91 -24.76 -22.86
C THR A 224 9.45 -25.53 -21.64
N ARG A 225 9.64 -24.95 -20.46
CA ARG A 225 9.12 -25.46 -19.19
C ARG A 225 8.17 -24.46 -18.56
N VAL A 226 7.21 -25.00 -17.81
CA VAL A 226 6.37 -24.20 -16.93
C VAL A 226 6.92 -24.33 -15.51
N TRP A 227 7.20 -23.18 -14.89
CA TRP A 227 7.69 -23.08 -13.52
C TRP A 227 6.58 -22.56 -12.62
N TYR A 228 6.26 -23.33 -11.58
CA TYR A 228 5.23 -22.97 -10.61
C TYR A 228 5.86 -22.39 -9.34
N ASN A 229 5.17 -21.45 -8.71
CA ASN A 229 5.57 -20.83 -7.43
C ASN A 229 6.92 -20.12 -7.50
N ILE A 230 7.31 -19.70 -8.70
CA ILE A 230 8.58 -19.02 -8.97
C ILE A 230 8.24 -17.72 -9.67
N ILE A 231 8.76 -16.65 -9.10
CA ILE A 231 8.50 -15.29 -9.55
C ILE A 231 9.76 -14.83 -10.24
N GLY A 232 9.64 -14.56 -11.53
CA GLY A 232 10.56 -13.68 -12.21
C GLY A 232 10.38 -12.28 -11.62
N LEU A 233 11.45 -11.49 -11.48
CA LEU A 233 11.35 -10.13 -10.96
C LEU A 233 10.28 -9.38 -11.74
N GLU A 234 9.18 -9.05 -11.07
CA GLU A 234 8.01 -8.47 -11.70
C GLU A 234 7.66 -7.22 -10.91
N MET A 235 7.65 -6.09 -11.62
CA MET A 235 7.66 -4.78 -11.00
C MET A 235 6.23 -4.32 -10.62
N GLU A 236 5.13 -5.00 -11.01
CA GLU A 236 3.85 -4.30 -11.25
C GLU A 236 2.51 -5.06 -11.10
N ALA A 237 2.49 -6.39 -11.03
CA ALA A 237 1.29 -7.20 -10.83
C ALA A 237 0.59 -6.90 -9.49
N ALA A 238 1.34 -6.38 -8.51
CA ALA A 238 0.82 -5.90 -7.23
C ALA A 238 -0.32 -4.88 -7.41
N GLY A 239 -0.24 -3.99 -8.41
CA GLY A 239 -1.25 -2.95 -8.64
C GLY A 239 -2.59 -3.50 -9.13
N THR A 240 -2.57 -4.56 -9.94
CA THR A 240 -3.78 -5.19 -10.50
C THR A 240 -4.48 -6.08 -9.46
N MET A 241 -3.68 -6.84 -8.70
CA MET A 241 -4.12 -7.83 -7.73
C MET A 241 -4.95 -7.25 -6.58
N ASN A 242 -4.68 -6.02 -6.13
CA ASN A 242 -5.46 -5.37 -5.08
C ASN A 242 -6.89 -4.97 -5.52
N ARG A 243 -7.21 -5.08 -6.82
CA ARG A 243 -8.49 -4.62 -7.39
C ARG A 243 -9.33 -5.79 -7.92
N ILE A 244 -8.70 -6.75 -8.60
CA ILE A 244 -9.31 -7.93 -9.24
C ILE A 244 -8.55 -9.20 -8.83
N ALA A 245 -9.28 -10.29 -8.56
CA ALA A 245 -8.68 -11.61 -8.39
C ALA A 245 -8.08 -12.10 -9.72
N VAL A 246 -6.75 -12.03 -9.85
CA VAL A 246 -6.03 -12.39 -11.08
C VAL A 246 -5.09 -13.59 -10.92
N GLY A 247 -5.08 -14.50 -11.90
CA GLY A 247 -3.99 -15.46 -12.07
C GLY A 247 -2.83 -14.84 -12.85
N VAL A 248 -1.59 -14.99 -12.39
CA VAL A 248 -0.42 -14.41 -13.08
C VAL A 248 0.34 -15.46 -13.88
N ILE A 249 0.55 -15.14 -15.14
CA ILE A 249 1.22 -15.97 -16.13
C ILE A 249 2.23 -15.09 -16.86
N ARG A 250 3.52 -15.42 -16.77
CA ARG A 250 4.61 -14.63 -17.37
C ARG A 250 5.48 -15.46 -18.27
N GLY A 251 5.82 -14.94 -19.45
CA GLY A 251 6.85 -15.51 -20.32
C GLY A 251 8.20 -14.86 -20.02
N VAL A 252 9.28 -15.65 -20.01
CA VAL A 252 10.62 -15.13 -19.73
C VAL A 252 11.23 -14.49 -20.97
N CYS A 253 11.49 -13.18 -20.97
CA CYS A 253 12.06 -12.45 -22.11
C CYS A 253 13.49 -11.94 -21.92
N ASP A 254 13.97 -11.80 -20.67
CA ASP A 254 15.35 -11.44 -20.34
C ASP A 254 15.75 -12.03 -18.98
N TYR A 255 16.96 -11.70 -18.49
CA TYR A 255 17.50 -12.17 -17.21
C TYR A 255 17.61 -11.06 -16.15
N GLY A 256 17.00 -9.89 -16.37
CA GLY A 256 17.04 -8.77 -15.43
C GLY A 256 18.41 -8.09 -15.30
N ASP A 257 19.30 -8.28 -16.28
CA ASP A 257 20.57 -7.56 -16.41
C ASP A 257 20.39 -6.22 -17.16
N GLU A 258 21.47 -5.43 -17.29
CA GLU A 258 21.43 -4.12 -17.96
C GLU A 258 21.08 -4.20 -19.47
N HIS A 259 21.08 -5.41 -20.06
CA HIS A 259 20.82 -5.65 -21.48
C HIS A 259 19.39 -6.16 -21.69
N LYS A 260 18.43 -5.24 -21.87
CA LYS A 260 17.05 -5.62 -22.23
C LYS A 260 17.02 -6.38 -23.56
N ASN A 261 16.61 -7.65 -23.53
CA ASN A 261 16.58 -8.49 -24.71
C ASN A 261 15.22 -8.43 -25.45
N LYS A 262 15.10 -7.46 -26.36
CA LYS A 262 13.87 -7.23 -27.13
C LYS A 262 13.54 -8.35 -28.14
N GLN A 263 14.50 -9.19 -28.51
CA GLN A 263 14.31 -10.27 -29.48
C GLN A 263 13.40 -11.37 -28.94
N TRP A 264 13.50 -11.65 -27.64
CA TRP A 264 12.77 -12.73 -26.97
C TRP A 264 11.37 -12.33 -26.51
N GLN A 265 11.08 -11.03 -26.47
CA GLN A 265 9.83 -10.49 -25.97
C GLN A 265 8.58 -10.99 -26.72
N PRO A 266 8.54 -11.07 -28.07
CA PRO A 266 7.40 -11.64 -28.78
C PRO A 266 7.18 -13.10 -28.42
N TYR A 267 8.21 -13.95 -28.55
CA TYR A 267 8.12 -15.37 -28.24
C TYR A 267 7.66 -15.63 -26.80
N ALA A 268 8.23 -14.92 -25.83
CA ALA A 268 7.82 -15.01 -24.42
C ALA A 268 6.35 -14.62 -24.21
N ALA A 269 5.89 -13.55 -24.85
CA ALA A 269 4.49 -13.10 -24.77
C ALA A 269 3.53 -14.15 -25.36
N ALA A 270 3.90 -14.77 -26.49
CA ALA A 270 3.13 -15.85 -27.12
C ALA A 270 3.03 -17.08 -26.23
N MET A 271 4.13 -17.50 -25.58
CA MET A 271 4.13 -18.64 -24.67
C MET A 271 3.27 -18.40 -23.43
N ALA A 272 3.33 -17.20 -22.84
CA ALA A 272 2.46 -16.81 -21.74
C ALA A 272 0.98 -16.83 -22.15
N ALA A 273 0.67 -16.30 -23.33
CA ALA A 273 -0.68 -16.24 -23.87
C ALA A 273 -1.24 -17.65 -24.20
N ALA A 274 -0.40 -18.53 -24.75
CA ALA A 274 -0.74 -19.92 -25.00
C ALA A 274 -1.08 -20.67 -23.71
N TYR A 275 -0.31 -20.45 -22.64
CA TYR A 275 -0.60 -21.02 -21.33
C TYR A 275 -1.92 -20.47 -20.74
N ALA A 276 -2.17 -19.16 -20.87
CA ALA A 276 -3.44 -18.57 -20.44
C ALA A 276 -4.66 -19.18 -21.15
N LYS A 277 -4.58 -19.42 -22.46
CA LYS A 277 -5.61 -20.15 -23.21
C LYS A 277 -5.76 -21.59 -22.72
N ALA A 278 -4.65 -22.29 -22.43
CA ALA A 278 -4.69 -23.62 -21.85
C ALA A 278 -5.40 -23.66 -20.49
N VAL A 279 -5.21 -22.64 -19.64
CA VAL A 279 -5.94 -22.48 -18.37
C VAL A 279 -7.43 -22.30 -18.62
N LEU A 280 -7.84 -21.40 -19.53
CA LEU A 280 -9.24 -21.17 -19.86
C LEU A 280 -9.91 -22.41 -20.44
N ALA A 281 -9.19 -23.22 -21.21
CA ALA A 281 -9.68 -24.49 -21.75
C ALA A 281 -10.00 -25.54 -20.67
N GLN A 282 -9.39 -25.46 -19.47
CA GLN A 282 -9.73 -26.34 -18.35
C GLN A 282 -10.99 -25.90 -17.59
N ILE A 283 -11.44 -24.66 -17.79
CA ILE A 283 -12.61 -24.09 -17.12
C ILE A 283 -13.78 -24.18 -18.10
N THR A 284 -14.79 -24.99 -17.81
CA THR A 284 -16.00 -25.02 -18.66
C THR A 284 -16.93 -23.88 -18.26
N PRO A 285 -17.38 -23.02 -19.19
CA PRO A 285 -18.39 -22.00 -18.88
C PRO A 285 -19.69 -22.67 -18.40
N GLY A 286 -20.23 -22.22 -17.26
CA GLY A 286 -21.59 -22.57 -16.87
C GLY A 286 -22.55 -21.98 -17.90
N THR A 287 -23.35 -22.82 -18.55
CA THR A 287 -24.33 -22.37 -19.54
C THR A 287 -25.26 -21.35 -18.89
N VAL A 288 -25.18 -20.08 -19.31
CA VAL A 288 -26.31 -19.16 -19.18
C VAL A 288 -27.34 -19.69 -20.15
N VAL A 289 -28.18 -20.61 -19.66
CA VAL A 289 -29.39 -21.03 -20.37
C VAL A 289 -30.20 -19.76 -20.57
N GLN A 290 -30.24 -19.26 -21.81
CA GLN A 290 -31.29 -18.34 -22.21
C GLN A 290 -32.61 -19.04 -21.88
N SER A 291 -33.29 -18.48 -20.90
CA SER A 291 -34.48 -19.03 -20.30
C SER A 291 -35.60 -19.08 -21.31
N GLU A 292 -35.94 -20.28 -21.81
CA GLU A 292 -37.30 -20.64 -22.21
C GLU A 292 -37.47 -22.17 -22.35
N GLU A 293 -36.43 -22.91 -22.76
CA GLU A 293 -36.57 -24.36 -22.99
C GLU A 293 -36.41 -25.23 -21.73
N ALA A 294 -35.52 -24.88 -20.81
CA ALA A 294 -35.31 -25.64 -19.56
C ALA A 294 -36.53 -25.57 -18.61
N ALA A 295 -37.23 -24.43 -18.59
CA ALA A 295 -38.46 -24.26 -17.82
C ALA A 295 -39.60 -25.17 -18.34
N THR A 296 -39.59 -25.48 -19.64
CA THR A 296 -40.59 -26.32 -20.30
C THR A 296 -40.35 -27.81 -20.04
N GLN A 297 -39.08 -28.24 -19.95
CA GLN A 297 -38.76 -29.63 -19.58
C GLN A 297 -38.99 -29.92 -18.10
N ILE A 298 -38.72 -28.96 -17.20
CA ILE A 298 -39.01 -29.09 -15.76
C ILE A 298 -40.52 -29.11 -15.49
N ARG A 299 -41.33 -28.40 -16.31
CA ARG A 299 -42.81 -28.46 -16.26
C ARG A 299 -43.37 -29.82 -16.71
N LYS A 300 -42.75 -30.48 -17.69
CA LYS A 300 -43.12 -31.83 -18.14
C LYS A 300 -42.73 -32.92 -17.13
N ALA A 301 -41.62 -32.76 -16.41
CA ALA A 301 -41.21 -33.73 -15.39
C ALA A 301 -42.08 -33.69 -14.11
N LYS A 302 -42.70 -32.54 -13.80
CA LYS A 302 -43.59 -32.38 -12.64
C LYS A 302 -45.03 -32.89 -12.84
N SER A 303 -45.43 -33.27 -14.06
CA SER A 303 -46.78 -33.78 -14.34
C SER A 303 -46.91 -35.30 -14.26
N LEU A 304 -45.85 -36.05 -13.90
CA LEU A 304 -45.81 -37.51 -14.01
C LEU A 304 -45.58 -38.29 -12.70
N THR A 305 -45.55 -37.64 -11.53
CA THR A 305 -45.48 -38.37 -10.25
C THR A 305 -46.43 -37.77 -9.20
N SER A 306 -47.71 -38.09 -9.35
CA SER A 306 -48.72 -37.97 -8.30
C SER A 306 -48.72 -39.21 -7.37
N VAL A 307 -49.26 -39.02 -6.15
CA VAL A 307 -49.86 -40.04 -5.22
C VAL A 307 -48.97 -40.46 -4.02
N PRO A 308 -49.49 -40.56 -2.76
CA PRO A 308 -50.25 -39.58 -1.99
C PRO A 308 -49.76 -39.46 -0.51
N LYS A 309 -50.20 -38.43 0.23
CA LYS A 309 -50.02 -38.32 1.71
C LYS A 309 -51.16 -38.99 2.47
N ARG A 310 -50.86 -39.73 3.55
CA ARG A 310 -51.69 -39.90 4.78
C ARG A 310 -50.92 -40.64 5.91
N PRO A 311 -51.34 -40.59 7.18
CA PRO A 311 -50.76 -39.66 8.16
C PRO A 311 -50.18 -40.32 9.44
N LEU A 312 -49.51 -39.46 10.23
CA LEU A 312 -49.03 -39.55 11.62
C LEU A 312 -49.56 -40.70 12.49
N GLU A 313 -48.62 -41.43 13.10
CA GLU A 313 -48.58 -41.73 14.55
C GLU A 313 -47.23 -42.35 14.96
N GLU A 314 -46.73 -41.93 16.13
CA GLU A 314 -45.69 -42.55 16.99
C GLU A 314 -44.24 -42.67 16.47
N SER A 315 -43.18 -42.55 17.25
CA SER A 315 -42.85 -41.86 18.50
C SER A 315 -41.34 -42.09 18.70
N SER A 316 -40.64 -41.09 19.24
CA SER A 316 -39.49 -41.27 20.15
C SER A 316 -38.48 -42.40 19.86
N ALA A 317 -37.53 -42.17 18.96
CA ALA A 317 -36.19 -42.77 19.03
C ALA A 317 -35.30 -42.05 18.01
N ILE A 318 -34.35 -41.22 18.49
CA ILE A 318 -33.07 -40.83 17.85
C ILE A 318 -32.39 -39.71 18.65
N GLU A 319 -33.09 -39.02 19.58
CA GLU A 319 -32.47 -38.08 20.53
C GLU A 319 -31.69 -38.74 21.71
N ALA A 320 -31.47 -40.05 21.67
CA ALA A 320 -30.78 -40.79 22.73
C ALA A 320 -29.28 -41.10 22.45
N THR A 321 -28.74 -40.74 21.28
CA THR A 321 -27.40 -41.21 20.87
C THR A 321 -26.25 -40.20 21.08
N PHE A 322 -26.53 -38.96 21.53
CA PHE A 322 -25.48 -37.95 21.72
C PHE A 322 -25.02 -37.73 23.18
N ARG A 323 -25.44 -38.59 24.12
CA ARG A 323 -25.15 -38.39 25.56
C ARG A 323 -24.37 -39.52 26.26
N SER A 324 -23.71 -40.45 25.55
CA SER A 324 -23.05 -41.61 26.19
C SER A 324 -21.53 -41.75 26.04
N THR A 325 -20.79 -40.71 25.62
CA THR A 325 -19.32 -40.81 25.45
C THR A 325 -18.54 -39.78 26.28
N ARG A 326 -18.81 -39.76 27.59
CA ARG A 326 -17.87 -39.23 28.60
C ARG A 326 -18.15 -39.81 29.99
N SER A 327 -17.91 -41.11 30.17
CA SER A 327 -17.72 -41.71 31.51
C SER A 327 -17.00 -43.06 31.39
N ARG A 328 -15.77 -43.10 31.91
CA ARG A 328 -14.85 -44.21 32.26
C ARG A 328 -13.48 -43.53 32.23
N VAL A 329 -12.85 -43.15 33.34
CA VAL A 329 -12.31 -44.05 34.38
C VAL A 329 -12.23 -43.28 35.72
N ALA A 330 -12.80 -43.87 36.78
CA ALA A 330 -12.46 -43.62 38.19
C ALA A 330 -11.54 -44.77 38.66
N GLY A 331 -10.65 -44.68 39.65
CA GLY A 331 -10.29 -43.65 40.66
C GLY A 331 -8.91 -44.06 41.24
N PRO A 332 -8.66 -44.03 42.56
CA PRO A 332 -9.17 -43.16 43.63
C PRO A 332 -8.02 -42.37 44.31
N ASP A 333 -8.32 -41.29 45.03
CA ASP A 333 -7.90 -41.17 46.44
C ASP A 333 -8.51 -39.97 47.16
N MET A 334 -8.46 -40.11 48.47
CA MET A 334 -9.29 -39.54 49.52
C MET A 334 -8.77 -38.18 50.03
N GLN A 335 -9.71 -37.35 50.49
CA GLN A 335 -9.61 -36.36 51.59
C GLN A 335 -9.46 -34.87 51.31
N ALA A 336 -10.22 -34.16 52.17
CA ALA A 336 -10.11 -32.78 52.65
C ALA A 336 -10.86 -31.67 51.87
N SER A 337 -12.10 -31.46 52.30
CA SER A 337 -12.64 -30.17 52.77
C SER A 337 -12.04 -28.87 52.20
N HIS A 338 -12.86 -28.10 51.49
CA HIS A 338 -13.29 -26.77 51.95
C HIS A 338 -14.35 -26.22 50.99
N SER A 339 -15.49 -25.83 51.57
CA SER A 339 -16.54 -25.05 50.96
C SER A 339 -15.98 -23.70 50.47
N PHE A 340 -15.98 -23.46 49.17
CA PHE A 340 -15.85 -22.12 48.60
C PHE A 340 -17.23 -21.61 48.21
N THR A 341 -17.80 -20.79 49.08
CA THR A 341 -18.78 -19.77 48.70
C THR A 341 -18.07 -18.78 47.76
N ALA A 342 -18.52 -18.70 46.50
CA ALA A 342 -18.04 -17.70 45.55
C ALA A 342 -19.08 -16.58 45.42
N ASP A 343 -19.24 -15.80 46.48
CA ASP A 343 -19.50 -14.37 46.35
C ASP A 343 -18.11 -13.72 46.39
N ALA A 344 -17.52 -13.51 45.21
CA ALA A 344 -16.31 -12.70 45.07
C ALA A 344 -16.75 -11.27 44.73
N ASP A 345 -16.62 -10.39 45.71
CA ASP A 345 -16.61 -8.94 45.59
C ASP A 345 -15.90 -8.50 44.30
N ILE A 346 -16.60 -7.82 43.39
CA ILE A 346 -15.99 -7.13 42.25
C ILE A 346 -15.34 -5.87 42.81
N GLY A 347 -14.13 -6.01 43.35
CA GLY A 347 -13.36 -4.88 43.85
C GLY A 347 -12.96 -3.91 42.73
N THR A 348 -13.16 -2.61 42.96
CA THR A 348 -12.54 -1.52 42.21
C THR A 348 -11.02 -1.74 42.06
N LEU A 349 -10.44 -1.37 40.92
CA LEU A 349 -8.97 -1.35 40.73
C LEU A 349 -8.30 -0.58 41.88
N THR A 350 -7.18 -1.08 42.38
CA THR A 350 -6.34 -0.26 43.26
C THR A 350 -5.72 0.87 42.46
N LYS A 351 -5.34 1.97 43.13
CA LYS A 351 -4.67 3.10 42.45
C LYS A 351 -3.37 2.68 41.75
N GLU A 352 -2.66 1.69 42.30
CA GLU A 352 -1.42 1.17 41.73
C GLU A 352 -1.69 0.32 40.46
N GLU A 353 -2.74 -0.50 40.46
CA GLU A 353 -3.17 -1.26 39.29
C GLU A 353 -3.65 -0.34 38.17
N GLU A 354 -4.43 0.70 38.50
CA GLU A 354 -4.90 1.71 37.55
C GLU A 354 -3.72 2.44 36.89
N GLU A 355 -2.77 2.90 37.68
CA GLU A 355 -1.58 3.60 37.19
C GLU A 355 -0.71 2.70 36.30
N THR A 356 -0.57 1.42 36.66
CA THR A 356 0.15 0.42 35.86
C THR A 356 -0.53 0.21 34.49
N LEU A 357 -1.86 0.13 34.46
CA LEU A 357 -2.63 0.01 33.21
C LEU A 357 -2.48 1.27 32.34
N LEU A 358 -2.55 2.46 32.94
CA LEU A 358 -2.33 3.73 32.23
C LEU A 358 -0.93 3.80 31.63
N GLN A 359 0.10 3.47 32.41
CA GLN A 359 1.48 3.43 31.91
C GLN A 359 1.67 2.39 30.80
N SER A 360 0.93 1.28 30.84
CA SER A 360 0.98 0.27 29.78
C SER A 360 0.34 0.72 28.46
N LEU A 361 -0.47 1.78 28.44
CA LEU A 361 -0.99 2.38 27.20
C LEU A 361 0.09 3.24 26.52
N ALA A 362 0.92 3.93 27.30
CA ALA A 362 2.03 4.71 26.78
C ALA A 362 3.01 3.84 25.98
N PHE A 363 3.72 4.46 25.06
CA PHE A 363 4.82 3.86 24.32
C PHE A 363 5.84 4.96 23.97
N ASP A 364 7.07 4.56 23.66
CA ASP A 364 8.12 5.51 23.28
C ASP A 364 7.72 6.23 21.97
N GLN A 365 8.07 7.51 21.84
CA GLN A 365 7.83 8.31 20.62
C GLN A 365 6.35 8.61 20.29
N ILE A 366 5.42 8.38 21.24
CA ILE A 366 3.96 8.57 21.09
C ILE A 366 3.51 9.93 20.50
N ASP A 367 4.30 10.99 20.68
CA ASP A 367 4.03 12.34 20.18
C ASP A 367 5.10 12.85 19.17
N ASP A 368 6.07 12.02 18.79
CA ASP A 368 7.27 12.47 18.06
C ASP A 368 6.94 13.03 16.67
N ARG A 369 5.95 12.44 15.99
CA ARG A 369 5.44 12.96 14.72
C ARG A 369 4.89 14.38 14.86
N HIS A 370 3.98 14.58 15.81
CA HIS A 370 3.40 15.90 16.10
C HIS A 370 4.49 16.92 16.47
N ASN A 371 5.46 16.52 17.30
CA ASN A 371 6.55 17.40 17.74
C ASN A 371 7.48 17.81 16.58
N THR A 372 7.74 16.89 15.66
CA THR A 372 8.67 17.13 14.56
C THR A 372 8.08 18.05 13.49
N ILE A 373 6.77 17.95 13.22
CA ILE A 373 6.08 18.84 12.26
C ILE A 373 6.38 20.31 12.55
N GLY A 374 6.80 21.03 11.51
CA GLY A 374 7.06 22.46 11.56
C GLY A 374 5.83 23.25 12.01
N ILE A 375 6.04 24.29 12.81
CA ILE A 375 4.98 25.25 13.14
C ILE A 375 4.67 26.02 11.86
N ALA A 376 3.38 26.28 11.61
CA ALA A 376 2.95 27.13 10.51
C ALA A 376 3.69 28.48 10.56
N LEU A 377 4.02 29.03 9.39
CA LEU A 377 4.63 30.35 9.33
C LEU A 377 3.61 31.36 9.87
N THR A 378 4.06 32.40 10.58
CA THR A 378 3.16 33.47 11.02
C THR A 378 2.35 33.98 9.81
N ASP A 379 1.06 34.23 10.02
CA ASP A 379 0.12 34.69 8.99
C ASP A 379 -0.15 33.67 7.87
N THR A 380 0.07 32.37 8.13
CA THR A 380 -0.36 31.29 7.23
C THR A 380 -1.38 30.38 7.91
N CYS A 381 -2.14 29.61 7.12
CA CYS A 381 -3.20 28.69 7.54
C CYS A 381 -4.44 29.34 8.17
N GLN A 382 -4.46 30.67 8.37
CA GLN A 382 -5.58 31.40 8.97
C GLN A 382 -6.88 31.28 8.17
N TRP A 383 -6.76 31.15 6.84
CA TRP A 383 -7.88 30.96 5.92
C TRP A 383 -8.74 29.74 6.28
N LEU A 384 -8.18 28.72 6.94
CA LEU A 384 -8.94 27.55 7.39
C LEU A 384 -10.08 27.96 8.33
N LEU A 385 -9.80 28.88 9.26
CA LEU A 385 -10.78 29.38 10.23
C LEU A 385 -11.90 30.20 9.55
N GLU A 386 -11.63 30.67 8.33
CA GLU A 386 -12.57 31.45 7.53
C GLU A 386 -13.39 30.61 6.54
N THR A 387 -12.94 29.39 6.27
CA THR A 387 -13.56 28.48 5.31
C THR A 387 -14.91 27.99 5.83
N SER A 388 -15.95 28.05 5.00
CA SER A 388 -17.30 27.59 5.36
C SER A 388 -17.28 26.15 5.88
N SER A 389 -16.66 25.23 5.15
CA SER A 389 -16.52 23.82 5.54
C SER A 389 -15.96 23.61 6.96
N PHE A 390 -15.02 24.45 7.40
CA PHE A 390 -14.46 24.35 8.75
C PHE A 390 -15.37 24.98 9.81
N ARG A 391 -16.01 26.12 9.48
CA ARG A 391 -16.99 26.78 10.36
C ARG A 391 -18.24 25.94 10.54
N ASP A 392 -18.76 25.35 9.47
CA ASP A 392 -19.92 24.46 9.48
C ASP A 392 -19.62 23.22 10.33
N TRP A 393 -18.41 22.65 10.22
CA TRP A 393 -18.00 21.54 11.09
C TRP A 393 -17.96 21.91 12.58
N LEU A 394 -17.57 23.15 12.90
CA LEU A 394 -17.53 23.66 14.27
C LEU A 394 -18.92 24.02 14.82
N ASP A 395 -19.93 24.22 13.96
CA ASP A 395 -21.27 24.62 14.34
C ASP A 395 -22.08 23.42 14.87
N PRO A 396 -22.49 23.42 16.16
CA PRO A 396 -23.33 22.37 16.71
C PRO A 396 -24.67 22.22 15.99
N GLY A 397 -25.18 23.28 15.36
CA GLY A 397 -26.43 23.26 14.58
C GLY A 397 -26.35 22.45 13.29
N MET A 398 -25.13 22.24 12.76
CA MET A 398 -24.89 21.49 11.52
C MET A 398 -24.54 20.02 11.77
N LEU A 399 -24.47 19.59 13.03
CA LEU A 399 -24.01 18.26 13.42
C LEU A 399 -24.82 17.13 12.76
N ASP A 400 -26.11 17.32 12.50
CA ASP A 400 -26.97 16.34 11.84
C ASP A 400 -26.70 16.17 10.34
N GLU A 401 -26.07 17.17 9.71
CA GLU A 401 -25.71 17.14 8.29
C GLU A 401 -24.41 16.37 8.07
N HIS A 402 -23.41 16.58 8.92
CA HIS A 402 -22.06 16.02 8.74
C HIS A 402 -21.67 14.95 9.77
N HIS A 403 -22.55 14.64 10.73
CA HIS A 403 -22.34 13.63 11.77
C HIS A 403 -21.03 13.78 12.57
N GLY A 404 -20.53 15.01 12.69
CA GLY A 404 -19.29 15.32 13.41
C GLY A 404 -18.00 15.12 12.60
N PHE A 405 -18.06 14.69 11.33
CA PHE A 405 -16.85 14.39 10.53
C PHE A 405 -16.43 15.55 9.61
N LEU A 406 -15.13 15.86 9.65
CA LEU A 406 -14.43 16.68 8.67
C LEU A 406 -13.25 15.89 8.11
N TRP A 407 -13.08 15.88 6.80
CA TRP A 407 -11.96 15.20 6.13
C TRP A 407 -11.22 16.15 5.21
N ILE A 408 -9.99 16.48 5.61
CA ILE A 408 -9.05 17.29 4.84
C ILE A 408 -8.24 16.39 3.90
N LYS A 409 -8.38 16.59 2.59
CA LYS A 409 -7.64 15.87 1.54
C LYS A 409 -6.69 16.80 0.79
N GLY A 410 -5.65 16.22 0.20
CA GLY A 410 -4.72 16.98 -0.64
C GLY A 410 -3.51 16.19 -1.10
N LYS A 411 -2.77 16.74 -2.06
CA LYS A 411 -1.57 16.14 -2.65
C LYS A 411 -0.48 15.82 -1.60
N PRO A 412 0.42 14.85 -1.85
CA PRO A 412 1.63 14.67 -1.06
C PRO A 412 2.42 15.98 -0.97
N GLY A 413 2.97 16.30 0.20
CA GLY A 413 3.72 17.55 0.40
C GLY A 413 2.91 18.85 0.33
N ALA A 414 1.57 18.82 0.26
CA ALA A 414 0.74 20.04 0.20
C ALA A 414 0.68 20.84 1.52
N GLY A 415 1.18 20.30 2.64
CA GLY A 415 1.17 20.97 3.94
C GLY A 415 0.02 20.56 4.88
N LYS A 416 -0.66 19.44 4.61
CA LYS A 416 -1.80 18.94 5.42
C LYS A 416 -1.48 18.81 6.90
N SER A 417 -0.36 18.17 7.26
CA SER A 417 0.05 18.00 8.66
C SER A 417 0.35 19.32 9.37
N THR A 418 0.87 20.32 8.63
CA THR A 418 1.06 21.69 9.16
C THR A 418 -0.29 22.37 9.39
N LEU A 419 -1.24 22.19 8.47
CA LEU A 419 -2.60 22.70 8.61
C LEU A 419 -3.35 22.04 9.78
N MET A 420 -3.24 20.72 9.93
CA MET A 420 -3.80 19.95 11.05
C MET A 420 -3.23 20.40 12.39
N LYS A 421 -1.91 20.64 12.46
CA LYS A 421 -1.26 21.17 13.67
C LYS A 421 -1.75 22.58 13.99
N PHE A 422 -1.93 23.43 12.99
CA PHE A 422 -2.51 24.77 13.17
C PHE A 422 -3.95 24.70 13.72
N ALA A 423 -4.80 23.86 13.12
CA ALA A 423 -6.19 23.66 13.57
C ALA A 423 -6.26 23.14 15.01
N LEU A 424 -5.40 22.18 15.35
CA LEU A 424 -5.26 21.64 16.70
C LEU A 424 -4.88 22.74 17.71
N GLN A 425 -3.85 23.53 17.41
CA GLN A 425 -3.38 24.62 18.28
C GLN A 425 -4.47 25.68 18.49
N ASN A 426 -5.13 26.13 17.42
CA ASN A 426 -6.20 27.11 17.52
C ASN A 426 -7.39 26.61 18.35
N SER A 427 -7.76 25.33 18.18
CA SER A 427 -8.83 24.71 18.96
C SER A 427 -8.48 24.60 20.46
N GLN A 428 -7.22 24.29 20.78
CA GLN A 428 -6.72 24.24 22.15
C GLN A 428 -6.73 25.63 22.82
N GLU A 429 -6.41 26.69 22.07
CA GLU A 429 -6.47 28.07 22.55
C GLU A 429 -7.92 28.53 22.81
N ALA A 430 -8.87 28.09 21.99
CA ALA A 430 -10.28 28.42 22.16
C ALA A 430 -10.92 27.78 23.41
N LYS A 431 -10.34 26.69 23.95
CA LYS A 431 -10.79 25.99 25.17
C LYS A 431 -12.29 25.63 25.21
N ARG A 432 -12.87 25.29 24.06
CA ARG A 432 -14.31 24.97 23.92
C ARG A 432 -14.64 23.49 24.13
N SER A 433 -13.68 22.60 23.89
CA SER A 433 -13.88 21.15 23.95
C SER A 433 -12.65 20.45 24.52
N ASN A 434 -12.85 19.21 24.98
CA ASN A 434 -11.73 18.31 25.24
C ASN A 434 -11.11 17.93 23.89
N ILE A 435 -9.79 18.00 23.76
CA ILE A 435 -9.12 17.76 22.48
C ILE A 435 -8.08 16.66 22.64
N ILE A 436 -8.19 15.62 21.82
CA ILE A 436 -7.23 14.53 21.71
C ILE A 436 -6.77 14.39 20.26
N PHE A 437 -5.57 13.87 20.03
CA PHE A 437 -5.03 13.79 18.67
C PHE A 437 -4.07 12.62 18.49
N PHE A 438 -3.89 12.17 17.26
CA PHE A 438 -2.86 11.19 16.91
C PHE A 438 -2.44 11.36 15.46
N PHE A 439 -1.13 11.50 15.22
CA PHE A 439 -0.60 11.71 13.87
C PHE A 439 0.21 10.48 13.47
N PHE A 440 -0.25 9.76 12.46
CA PHE A 440 0.46 8.57 11.97
C PHE A 440 1.85 8.95 11.44
N ASN A 441 2.78 8.03 11.64
CA ASN A 441 4.16 8.16 11.19
C ASN A 441 4.61 6.86 10.52
N ALA A 442 4.55 6.81 9.19
CA ALA A 442 5.01 5.67 8.39
C ALA A 442 6.48 5.29 8.67
N ARG A 443 7.26 6.21 9.26
CA ARG A 443 8.68 6.01 9.59
C ARG A 443 8.95 5.67 11.05
N GLY A 444 7.92 5.78 11.89
CA GLY A 444 8.00 5.46 13.30
C GLY A 444 7.98 3.95 13.55
N ASP A 445 7.97 3.60 14.83
CA ASP A 445 7.83 2.20 15.26
C ASP A 445 6.43 1.65 14.91
N ASP A 446 6.24 0.33 15.04
CA ASP A 446 4.99 -0.35 14.64
C ASP A 446 3.71 0.23 15.29
N LEU A 447 3.83 0.84 16.47
CA LEU A 447 2.72 1.52 17.13
C LEU A 447 2.40 2.89 16.51
N GLU A 448 3.38 3.62 15.97
CA GLU A 448 3.14 4.94 15.35
C GLU A 448 2.45 4.85 13.99
N LYS A 449 2.47 3.67 13.35
CA LYS A 449 1.83 3.40 12.05
C LYS A 449 0.64 2.42 12.14
N SER A 450 0.13 2.13 13.33
CA SER A 450 -1.01 1.22 13.53
C SER A 450 -2.15 1.83 14.32
N THR A 451 -3.37 1.36 14.06
CA THR A 451 -4.56 1.80 14.81
C THR A 451 -4.50 1.40 16.28
N ALA A 452 -3.77 0.33 16.62
CA ALA A 452 -3.53 -0.05 18.01
C ALA A 452 -2.75 1.03 18.77
N GLY A 453 -1.67 1.58 18.19
CA GLY A 453 -0.95 2.69 18.82
C GLY A 453 -1.78 3.97 18.86
N MET A 454 -2.58 4.24 17.82
CA MET A 454 -3.54 5.34 17.82
C MET A 454 -4.52 5.25 19.01
N TYR A 455 -5.25 4.14 19.15
CA TYR A 455 -6.22 3.99 20.25
C TYR A 455 -5.56 4.08 21.63
N ARG A 456 -4.35 3.53 21.79
CA ARG A 456 -3.58 3.66 23.04
C ARG A 456 -3.28 5.12 23.39
N SER A 457 -2.81 5.90 22.41
CA SER A 457 -2.54 7.33 22.60
C SER A 457 -3.80 8.13 22.90
N LEU A 458 -4.87 7.90 22.13
CA LEU A 458 -6.15 8.57 22.33
C LEU A 458 -6.77 8.25 23.70
N LEU A 459 -6.74 6.98 24.13
CA LEU A 459 -7.20 6.56 25.46
C LEU A 459 -6.39 7.21 26.58
N LEU A 460 -5.06 7.20 26.46
CA LEU A 460 -4.19 7.84 27.46
C LEU A 460 -4.50 9.32 27.59
N GLN A 461 -4.55 10.06 26.48
CA GLN A 461 -4.89 11.48 26.45
C GLN A 461 -6.28 11.78 27.00
N LEU A 462 -7.25 10.88 26.75
CA LEU A 462 -8.62 10.99 27.25
C LEU A 462 -8.66 10.79 28.77
N PHE A 463 -7.98 9.78 29.31
CA PHE A 463 -7.92 9.49 30.75
C PHE A 463 -7.10 10.49 31.56
N GLU A 464 -6.12 11.14 30.94
CA GLU A 464 -5.39 12.26 31.55
C GLU A 464 -6.26 13.51 31.68
N ARG A 465 -7.07 13.80 30.64
CA ARG A 465 -7.95 14.98 30.61
C ARG A 465 -9.24 14.80 31.40
N LEU A 466 -9.80 13.61 31.36
CA LEU A 466 -11.05 13.25 32.01
C LEU A 466 -10.82 12.04 32.95
N PRO A 467 -10.22 12.27 34.14
CA PRO A 467 -9.92 11.20 35.09
C PRO A 467 -11.14 10.38 35.53
N GLN A 468 -12.35 10.96 35.45
CA GLN A 468 -13.59 10.24 35.75
C GLN A 468 -13.84 9.05 34.81
N LEU A 469 -13.27 9.04 33.61
CA LEU A 469 -13.43 7.93 32.64
C LEU A 469 -12.52 6.73 32.93
N ARG A 470 -11.57 6.85 33.87
CA ARG A 470 -10.61 5.78 34.20
C ARG A 470 -11.28 4.53 34.78
N HIS A 471 -12.49 4.67 35.32
CA HIS A 471 -13.28 3.53 35.83
C HIS A 471 -13.55 2.46 34.76
N VAL A 472 -13.49 2.82 33.48
CA VAL A 472 -13.64 1.89 32.35
C VAL A 472 -12.52 0.84 32.29
N LEU A 473 -11.35 1.13 32.87
CA LEU A 473 -10.25 0.17 32.98
C LEU A 473 -10.61 -1.05 33.86
N ASN A 474 -11.59 -0.93 34.76
CA ASN A 474 -12.06 -2.04 35.59
C ASN A 474 -12.55 -3.22 34.73
N CYS A 475 -13.15 -2.95 33.57
CA CYS A 475 -13.62 -3.98 32.64
C CYS A 475 -12.46 -4.84 32.09
N PHE A 476 -11.27 -4.27 31.96
CA PHE A 476 -10.08 -4.96 31.46
C PHE A 476 -9.40 -5.84 32.54
N ARG A 477 -9.63 -5.54 33.83
CA ARG A 477 -9.10 -6.32 34.95
C ARG A 477 -9.46 -7.80 34.86
N LEU A 478 -10.67 -8.12 34.39
CA LEU A 478 -11.16 -9.50 34.25
C LEU A 478 -10.35 -10.34 33.25
N THR A 479 -9.61 -9.70 32.35
CA THR A 479 -8.78 -10.36 31.33
C THR A 479 -7.35 -10.58 31.81
N MET A 480 -6.93 -9.91 32.89
CA MET A 480 -5.59 -10.03 33.48
C MET A 480 -5.52 -11.27 34.38
N LYS A 481 -5.08 -12.42 33.83
CA LYS A 481 -4.63 -13.55 34.65
C LYS A 481 -3.10 -13.51 34.78
N ASN A 482 -2.60 -13.49 36.02
CA ASN A 482 -1.22 -13.78 36.43
C ASN A 482 -0.12 -12.77 36.05
N GLY A 483 -0.14 -11.57 36.64
CA GLY A 483 1.09 -10.78 36.94
C GLY A 483 2.02 -10.41 35.77
N SER A 484 1.56 -10.53 34.54
CA SER A 484 2.31 -10.21 33.32
C SER A 484 1.88 -8.83 32.79
N THR A 485 2.77 -8.17 32.04
CA THR A 485 2.47 -6.86 31.44
C THR A 485 1.24 -6.94 30.52
N PRO A 486 0.32 -5.97 30.58
CA PRO A 486 -0.88 -5.98 29.74
C PRO A 486 -0.53 -6.03 28.26
N ARG A 487 -1.01 -7.05 27.54
CA ARG A 487 -0.92 -7.10 26.07
C ARG A 487 -2.21 -6.58 25.46
N TRP A 488 -2.18 -5.33 25.00
CA TRP A 488 -3.31 -4.69 24.33
C TRP A 488 -3.54 -5.28 22.94
N THR A 489 -4.79 -5.69 22.66
CA THR A 489 -5.26 -6.01 21.31
C THR A 489 -6.14 -4.87 20.80
N THR A 490 -6.27 -4.73 19.48
CA THR A 490 -7.14 -3.71 18.89
C THR A 490 -8.59 -3.83 19.37
N GLN A 491 -9.09 -5.05 19.58
CA GLN A 491 -10.45 -5.26 20.08
C GLN A 491 -10.62 -4.79 21.54
N HIS A 492 -9.62 -5.04 22.39
CA HIS A 492 -9.64 -4.53 23.77
C HIS A 492 -9.66 -3.00 23.78
N LEU A 493 -8.83 -2.38 22.94
CA LEU A 493 -8.73 -0.92 22.83
C LEU A 493 -10.02 -0.29 22.28
N LYS A 494 -10.62 -0.87 21.23
CA LYS A 494 -11.93 -0.45 20.69
C LYS A 494 -13.04 -0.53 21.74
N SER A 495 -13.08 -1.62 22.52
CA SER A 495 -14.06 -1.79 23.59
C SER A 495 -13.92 -0.72 24.67
N LEU A 496 -12.70 -0.51 25.17
CA LEU A 496 -12.40 0.54 26.15
C LEU A 496 -12.74 1.93 25.60
N PHE A 497 -12.39 2.21 24.35
CA PHE A 497 -12.65 3.51 23.73
C PHE A 497 -14.15 3.74 23.54
N SER A 498 -14.89 2.75 23.06
CA SER A 498 -16.36 2.84 22.93
C SER A 498 -17.03 3.09 24.28
N GLN A 499 -16.58 2.43 25.34
CA GLN A 499 -17.14 2.62 26.69
C GLN A 499 -16.77 4.00 27.25
N ALA A 500 -15.51 4.44 27.09
CA ALA A 500 -15.09 5.78 27.50
C ALA A 500 -15.87 6.89 26.77
N LEU A 501 -16.15 6.71 25.47
CA LEU A 501 -16.97 7.63 24.69
C LEU A 501 -18.45 7.60 25.12
N HIS A 502 -18.97 6.43 25.49
CA HIS A 502 -20.33 6.30 26.00
C HIS A 502 -20.53 7.03 27.34
N ASP A 503 -19.47 7.12 28.15
CA ASP A 503 -19.47 7.70 29.50
C ASP A 503 -19.00 9.18 29.52
N LEU A 504 -18.75 9.80 28.34
CA LEU A 504 -18.43 11.23 28.20
C LEU A 504 -19.52 12.17 28.74
N GLY A 505 -20.78 11.72 28.73
CA GLY A 505 -21.94 12.55 29.05
C GLY A 505 -22.09 13.71 28.06
N GLU A 506 -22.31 14.92 28.57
CA GLU A 506 -22.43 16.15 27.77
C GLU A 506 -21.07 16.82 27.47
N SER A 507 -19.96 16.20 27.90
CA SER A 507 -18.62 16.76 27.70
C SER A 507 -18.24 16.72 26.21
N PRO A 508 -18.05 17.87 25.54
CA PRO A 508 -17.69 17.87 24.13
C PRO A 508 -16.27 17.35 23.93
N LEU A 509 -16.09 16.51 22.90
CA LEU A 509 -14.81 15.93 22.52
C LEU A 509 -14.51 16.20 21.05
N MET A 510 -13.30 16.67 20.78
CA MET A 510 -12.77 16.89 19.44
C MET A 510 -11.51 16.04 19.23
N MET A 511 -11.41 15.40 18.07
CA MET A 511 -10.35 14.47 17.71
C MET A 511 -9.66 14.92 16.42
N PHE A 512 -8.34 14.99 16.43
CA PHE A 512 -7.54 15.24 15.22
C PHE A 512 -6.68 14.03 14.88
N ILE A 513 -6.94 13.41 13.74
CA ILE A 513 -6.18 12.23 13.28
C ILE A 513 -5.58 12.56 11.92
N ASP A 514 -4.24 12.70 11.87
CA ASP A 514 -3.50 13.12 10.68
C ASP A 514 -2.77 11.95 10.01
N ALA A 515 -2.52 12.11 8.71
CA ALA A 515 -1.76 11.19 7.87
C ALA A 515 -2.33 9.76 7.83
N LEU A 516 -3.65 9.61 7.68
CA LEU A 516 -4.28 8.28 7.62
C LEU A 516 -3.64 7.39 6.55
N ASP A 517 -3.20 7.96 5.42
CA ASP A 517 -2.50 7.25 4.35
C ASP A 517 -1.16 6.60 4.75
N GLU A 518 -0.64 6.90 5.94
CA GLU A 518 0.57 6.30 6.52
C GLU A 518 0.27 5.04 7.37
N CYS A 519 -0.99 4.60 7.45
CA CYS A 519 -1.43 3.37 8.11
C CYS A 519 -1.91 2.32 7.09
N ASP A 520 -1.98 1.06 7.52
CA ASP A 520 -2.53 -0.04 6.70
C ASP A 520 -4.00 0.22 6.33
N GLU A 521 -4.35 0.05 5.04
CA GLU A 521 -5.65 0.45 4.49
C GLU A 521 -6.82 -0.27 5.16
N ASP A 522 -6.70 -1.57 5.44
CA ASP A 522 -7.75 -2.37 6.10
C ASP A 522 -7.97 -1.89 7.53
N GLN A 523 -6.88 -1.57 8.25
CA GLN A 523 -6.97 -0.98 9.58
C GLN A 523 -7.68 0.38 9.57
N ILE A 524 -7.42 1.24 8.58
CA ILE A 524 -8.10 2.55 8.49
C ILE A 524 -9.58 2.37 8.21
N ARG A 525 -9.96 1.47 7.27
CA ARG A 525 -11.36 1.20 6.94
C ARG A 525 -12.13 0.69 8.17
N ASP A 526 -11.55 -0.26 8.89
CA ASP A 526 -12.09 -0.78 10.15
C ASP A 526 -12.17 0.28 11.27
N MET A 527 -11.20 1.19 11.33
CA MET A 527 -11.20 2.33 12.27
C MET A 527 -12.28 3.35 11.95
N VAL A 528 -12.41 3.78 10.68
CA VAL A 528 -13.39 4.77 10.24
C VAL A 528 -14.80 4.24 10.45
N ALA A 529 -15.08 2.99 10.07
CA ALA A 529 -16.38 2.34 10.30
C ALA A 529 -16.74 2.32 11.80
N PHE A 530 -15.78 1.95 12.65
CA PHE A 530 -15.97 1.96 14.10
C PHE A 530 -16.23 3.36 14.67
N LEU A 531 -15.51 4.38 14.21
CA LEU A 531 -15.71 5.77 14.66
C LEU A 531 -17.07 6.32 14.20
N GLN A 532 -17.54 5.97 12.99
CA GLN A 532 -18.88 6.33 12.51
C GLN A 532 -19.98 5.72 13.38
N ASP A 533 -19.89 4.43 13.70
CA ASP A 533 -20.83 3.76 14.60
C ASP A 533 -20.83 4.42 16.00
N THR A 534 -19.64 4.72 16.52
CA THR A 534 -19.50 5.34 17.84
C THR A 534 -20.03 6.78 17.86
N ALA A 535 -19.79 7.56 16.80
CA ALA A 535 -20.36 8.90 16.65
C ALA A 535 -21.89 8.87 16.57
N GLY A 536 -22.47 7.88 15.87
CA GLY A 536 -23.90 7.65 15.83
C GLY A 536 -24.51 7.41 17.22
N LYS A 537 -23.85 6.60 18.05
CA LYS A 537 -24.25 6.34 19.45
C LYS A 537 -24.10 7.57 20.34
N ALA A 538 -22.99 8.31 20.21
CA ALA A 538 -22.75 9.55 20.94
C ALA A 538 -23.83 10.60 20.66
N ARG A 539 -24.25 10.73 19.40
CA ARG A 539 -25.32 11.65 18.99
C ARG A 539 -26.67 11.31 19.63
N GLN A 540 -27.04 10.03 19.73
CA GLN A 540 -28.28 9.62 20.40
C GLN A 540 -28.34 10.07 21.86
N LYS A 541 -27.17 10.21 22.50
CA LYS A 541 -27.02 10.70 23.88
C LYS A 541 -26.77 12.20 24.00
N LYS A 542 -26.82 12.94 22.88
CA LYS A 542 -26.50 14.37 22.81
C LYS A 542 -25.05 14.72 23.20
N THR A 543 -24.13 13.76 23.09
CA THR A 543 -22.69 14.03 23.25
C THR A 543 -22.14 14.64 21.96
N MET A 544 -21.50 15.80 22.06
CA MET A 544 -20.87 16.45 20.91
C MET A 544 -19.50 15.81 20.63
N LEU A 545 -19.44 14.99 19.57
CA LEU A 545 -18.21 14.36 19.09
C LEU A 545 -17.85 14.89 17.70
N GLN A 546 -16.68 15.51 17.59
CA GLN A 546 -16.16 16.08 16.35
C GLN A 546 -14.83 15.41 15.99
N ILE A 547 -14.70 14.89 14.77
CA ILE A 547 -13.54 14.16 14.30
C ILE A 547 -13.03 14.77 12.99
N CYS A 548 -11.77 15.20 13.00
CA CYS A 548 -11.08 15.73 11.84
C CYS A 548 -10.01 14.73 11.36
N PHE A 549 -10.16 14.26 10.12
CA PHE A 549 -9.20 13.41 9.43
C PHE A 549 -8.38 14.21 8.44
N ALA A 550 -7.12 13.82 8.23
CA ALA A 550 -6.33 14.28 7.10
C ALA A 550 -5.62 13.12 6.38
N SER A 551 -5.67 13.13 5.05
CA SER A 551 -5.03 12.10 4.22
C SER A 551 -4.68 12.58 2.81
N ARG A 552 -3.91 11.80 2.07
CA ARG A 552 -3.85 11.88 0.60
C ARG A 552 -5.20 11.53 -0.03
N TYR A 553 -5.34 11.75 -1.34
CA TYR A 553 -6.53 11.35 -2.09
C TYR A 553 -6.73 9.83 -2.12
N TYR A 554 -5.63 9.08 -2.05
CA TYR A 554 -5.60 7.62 -1.90
C TYR A 554 -5.06 7.26 -0.51
N PRO A 555 -5.61 6.23 0.18
CA PRO A 555 -6.73 5.38 -0.24
C PRO A 555 -8.07 6.12 -0.20
N GLU A 556 -8.97 5.79 -1.14
CA GLU A 556 -10.32 6.35 -1.15
C GLU A 556 -11.20 5.58 -0.17
N ILE A 557 -11.54 6.26 0.92
CA ILE A 557 -12.41 5.75 1.98
C ILE A 557 -13.67 6.62 1.98
N THR A 558 -14.81 5.94 1.90
CA THR A 558 -16.13 6.56 1.88
C THR A 558 -16.62 6.75 3.31
N ILE A 559 -17.07 7.96 3.65
CA ILE A 559 -17.85 8.23 4.87
C ILE A 559 -19.28 8.49 4.44
N GLU A 560 -20.24 7.97 5.20
CA GLU A 560 -21.68 8.11 4.90
C GLU A 560 -22.14 9.57 4.95
N LYS A 561 -21.69 10.32 5.99
CA LYS A 561 -21.86 11.76 6.11
C LYS A 561 -20.62 12.40 6.72
N GLY A 562 -20.14 13.46 6.10
CA GLY A 562 -18.98 14.22 6.53
C GLY A 562 -18.67 15.36 5.57
N ILE A 563 -18.02 16.39 6.06
CA ILE A 563 -17.56 17.51 5.24
C ILE A 563 -16.21 17.13 4.63
N HIS A 564 -16.07 17.31 3.32
CA HIS A 564 -14.80 17.11 2.62
C HIS A 564 -14.19 18.47 2.26
N LEU A 565 -12.94 18.69 2.66
CA LEU A 565 -12.16 19.88 2.33
C LEU A 565 -10.94 19.45 1.53
N ASP A 566 -10.88 19.83 0.27
CA ASP A 566 -9.66 19.67 -0.53
C ASP A 566 -8.80 20.92 -0.42
N ILE A 567 -7.58 20.80 0.12
CA ILE A 567 -6.66 21.93 0.27
C ILE A 567 -6.24 22.50 -1.08
N GLY A 568 -6.14 21.65 -2.12
CA GLY A 568 -5.67 22.06 -3.44
C GLY A 568 -6.64 22.98 -4.20
N SER A 569 -7.88 23.13 -3.72
CA SER A 569 -8.89 24.02 -4.30
C SER A 569 -9.12 25.30 -3.49
N GLN A 570 -8.32 25.54 -2.45
CA GLN A 570 -8.50 26.69 -1.55
C GLN A 570 -7.59 27.85 -1.96
N GLU A 571 -8.16 29.01 -2.30
CA GLU A 571 -7.40 30.22 -2.61
C GLU A 571 -6.48 30.63 -1.44
N GLY A 572 -6.90 30.39 -0.20
CA GLY A 572 -6.10 30.64 1.00
C GLY A 572 -4.82 29.81 1.05
N HIS A 573 -4.81 28.60 0.48
CA HIS A 573 -3.63 27.75 0.38
C HIS A 573 -2.59 28.33 -0.60
N ASP A 574 -3.04 28.80 -1.75
CA ASP A 574 -2.17 29.51 -2.70
C ASP A 574 -1.61 30.79 -2.07
N GLN A 575 -2.42 31.50 -1.28
CA GLN A 575 -1.97 32.68 -0.53
C GLN A 575 -0.90 32.35 0.51
N ASP A 576 -0.99 31.21 1.19
CA ASP A 576 0.05 30.73 2.10
C ASP A 576 1.37 30.46 1.38
N ILE A 577 1.32 29.84 0.19
CA ILE A 577 2.50 29.61 -0.66
C ILE A 577 3.15 30.95 -1.03
N MET A 578 2.34 31.91 -1.49
CA MET A 578 2.83 33.25 -1.85
C MET A 578 3.49 33.95 -0.66
N THR A 579 2.86 33.91 0.51
CA THR A 579 3.38 34.47 1.76
C THR A 579 4.69 33.80 2.16
N TYR A 580 4.77 32.47 2.06
CA TYR A 580 5.99 31.71 2.36
C TYR A 580 7.15 32.13 1.45
N VAL A 581 6.93 32.13 0.12
CA VAL A 581 7.94 32.51 -0.88
C VAL A 581 8.43 33.94 -0.63
N LYS A 582 7.52 34.88 -0.37
CA LYS A 582 7.86 36.28 -0.08
C LYS A 582 8.74 36.43 1.15
N ARG A 583 8.48 35.67 2.22
CA ARG A 583 9.20 35.77 3.51
C ARG A 583 10.52 34.99 3.53
N LYS A 584 10.57 33.85 2.84
CA LYS A 584 11.72 32.92 2.89
C LYS A 584 12.72 33.12 1.75
N LEU A 585 12.29 33.58 0.56
CA LEU A 585 13.19 33.88 -0.55
C LEU A 585 13.60 35.36 -0.55
N ARG A 586 14.76 35.66 0.07
CA ARG A 586 15.26 37.01 0.37
C ARG A 586 16.21 37.54 -0.71
N ILE A 587 15.73 37.57 -1.96
CA ILE A 587 16.53 37.95 -3.13
C ILE A 587 16.37 39.42 -3.58
N GLY A 588 15.76 40.27 -2.73
CA GLY A 588 15.45 41.68 -3.06
C GLY A 588 14.02 41.91 -3.58
N GLN A 589 13.75 43.10 -4.13
CA GLN A 589 12.41 43.55 -4.59
C GLN A 589 12.42 44.14 -6.01
N ASP A 590 13.51 43.94 -6.76
CA ASP A 590 13.63 44.39 -8.14
C ASP A 590 12.70 43.61 -9.09
N LYS A 591 12.65 44.04 -10.35
CA LYS A 591 11.78 43.43 -11.38
C LYS A 591 12.10 41.94 -11.56
N THR A 592 13.38 41.57 -11.51
CA THR A 592 13.86 40.20 -11.65
C THR A 592 13.42 39.32 -10.47
N ALA A 593 13.58 39.79 -9.23
CA ALA A 593 13.11 39.07 -8.05
C ALA A 593 11.61 38.81 -8.06
N ARG A 594 10.80 39.79 -8.52
CA ARG A 594 9.35 39.60 -8.68
C ARG A 594 9.02 38.54 -9.73
N LYS A 595 9.71 38.55 -10.86
CA LYS A 595 9.55 37.54 -11.92
C LYS A 595 9.89 36.14 -11.42
N ILE A 596 11.01 35.98 -10.69
CA ILE A 596 11.43 34.71 -10.10
C ILE A 596 10.39 34.19 -9.12
N ARG A 597 9.87 35.05 -8.21
CA ARG A 597 8.82 34.64 -7.26
C ARG A 597 7.55 34.18 -7.98
N ALA A 598 7.07 34.95 -8.97
CA ALA A 598 5.88 34.59 -9.74
C ALA A 598 6.05 33.24 -10.46
N THR A 599 7.18 33.05 -11.13
CA THR A 599 7.49 31.79 -11.84
C THR A 599 7.58 30.61 -10.87
N LEU A 600 8.14 30.82 -9.67
CA LEU A 600 8.24 29.79 -8.65
C LEU A 600 6.86 29.37 -8.12
N ILE A 601 6.00 30.34 -7.82
CA ILE A 601 4.62 30.10 -7.36
C ILE A 601 3.85 29.32 -8.43
N GLU A 602 3.94 29.72 -9.70
CA GLU A 602 3.30 29.02 -10.81
C GLU A 602 3.80 27.57 -10.94
N LYS A 603 5.12 27.35 -10.87
CA LYS A 603 5.72 26.00 -10.94
C LYS A 603 5.31 25.10 -9.77
N ALA A 604 5.06 25.66 -8.59
CA ALA A 604 4.77 24.90 -7.38
C ALA A 604 3.52 24.02 -7.48
N SER A 605 2.52 24.41 -8.28
CA SER A 605 1.31 23.61 -8.55
C SER A 605 0.60 23.07 -7.28
N GLY A 606 0.63 23.85 -6.19
CA GLY A 606 0.05 23.49 -4.89
C GLY A 606 0.89 22.54 -4.02
N VAL A 607 2.14 22.23 -4.40
CA VAL A 607 3.01 21.31 -3.64
C VAL A 607 3.95 22.12 -2.73
N PHE A 608 3.54 22.33 -1.48
CA PHE A 608 4.29 23.16 -0.51
C PHE A 608 5.72 22.64 -0.25
N MET A 609 5.93 21.32 -0.21
CA MET A 609 7.26 20.72 -0.04
C MET A 609 8.21 21.11 -1.19
N TRP A 610 7.70 21.15 -2.43
CA TRP A 610 8.46 21.61 -3.59
C TRP A 610 8.91 23.06 -3.39
N VAL A 611 8.01 23.93 -2.91
CA VAL A 611 8.31 25.33 -2.60
C VAL A 611 9.43 25.44 -1.56
N VAL A 612 9.33 24.69 -0.46
CA VAL A 612 10.34 24.69 0.60
C VAL A 612 11.72 24.32 0.06
N LEU A 613 11.81 23.27 -0.76
CA LEU A 613 13.05 22.81 -1.36
C LEU A 613 13.63 23.81 -2.35
N VAL A 614 12.81 24.29 -3.30
CA VAL A 614 13.28 25.20 -4.34
C VAL A 614 13.65 26.57 -3.77
N VAL A 615 12.92 27.08 -2.77
CA VAL A 615 13.31 28.31 -2.06
C VAL A 615 14.68 28.14 -1.40
N ARG A 616 14.97 27.00 -0.76
CA ARG A 616 16.29 26.73 -0.18
C ARG A 616 17.39 26.68 -1.25
N ILE A 617 17.13 26.01 -2.38
CA ILE A 617 18.07 25.91 -3.51
C ILE A 617 18.39 27.31 -4.05
N LEU A 618 17.37 28.11 -4.35
CA LEU A 618 17.55 29.46 -4.88
C LEU A 618 18.20 30.40 -3.87
N GLN A 619 17.85 30.30 -2.58
CA GLN A 619 18.50 31.08 -1.54
C GLN A 619 20.00 30.75 -1.47
N LYS A 620 20.39 29.47 -1.55
CA LYS A 620 21.81 29.06 -1.56
C LYS A 620 22.56 29.62 -2.77
N VAL A 621 21.93 29.66 -3.96
CA VAL A 621 22.51 30.27 -5.17
C VAL A 621 22.69 31.78 -4.99
N PHE A 622 21.70 32.45 -4.40
CA PHE A 622 21.77 33.89 -4.12
C PHE A 622 22.85 34.24 -3.09
N ASP A 623 22.95 33.45 -2.02
CA ASP A 623 23.92 33.66 -0.94
C ASP A 623 25.37 33.49 -1.43
N LYS A 624 25.58 32.70 -2.49
CA LYS A 624 26.87 32.58 -3.21
C LYS A 624 27.18 33.78 -4.13
N GLY A 625 26.28 34.74 -4.27
CA GLY A 625 26.44 35.92 -5.13
C GLY A 625 25.99 35.72 -6.59
N ASN A 626 25.48 34.54 -6.96
CA ASN A 626 25.17 34.17 -8.35
C ASN A 626 23.76 34.62 -8.78
N ARG A 627 23.46 35.93 -8.72
CA ARG A 627 22.12 36.45 -9.04
C ARG A 627 21.63 36.12 -10.45
N HIS A 628 22.54 36.13 -11.42
CA HIS A 628 22.22 35.83 -12.83
C HIS A 628 21.83 34.37 -13.06
N GLU A 629 22.23 33.46 -12.16
CA GLU A 629 21.96 32.03 -12.27
C GLU A 629 20.61 31.62 -11.68
N LEU A 630 19.97 32.48 -10.87
CA LEU A 630 18.69 32.16 -10.22
C LEU A 630 17.58 31.81 -11.21
N GLU A 631 17.45 32.58 -12.28
CA GLU A 631 16.43 32.36 -13.30
C GLU A 631 16.70 31.07 -14.06
N ALA A 632 17.94 30.84 -14.50
CA ALA A 632 18.34 29.59 -15.15
C ALA A 632 18.13 28.39 -14.22
N ARG A 633 18.48 28.53 -12.93
CA ARG A 633 18.27 27.48 -11.93
C ARG A 633 16.80 27.14 -11.81
N LEU A 634 15.94 28.13 -11.63
CA LEU A 634 14.49 27.92 -11.53
C LEU A 634 13.90 27.33 -12.81
N GLN A 635 14.39 27.70 -14.00
CA GLN A 635 13.90 27.14 -15.27
C GLN A 635 14.24 25.67 -15.42
N THR A 636 15.47 25.26 -15.08
CA THR A 636 15.91 23.85 -15.10
C THR A 636 15.33 23.01 -13.98
N THR A 637 14.79 23.62 -12.91
CA THR A 637 14.15 22.88 -11.82
C THR A 637 12.86 22.20 -12.31
N PRO A 638 12.75 20.85 -12.14
CA PRO A 638 11.55 20.09 -12.49
C PRO A 638 10.31 20.57 -11.71
N LYS A 639 9.13 20.53 -12.33
CA LYS A 639 7.85 20.86 -11.66
C LYS A 639 7.36 19.74 -10.74
N ASP A 640 7.63 18.50 -11.14
CA ASP A 640 7.25 17.33 -10.37
C ASP A 640 8.21 17.12 -9.18
N LEU A 641 7.65 16.79 -8.01
CA LEU A 641 8.42 16.63 -6.77
C LEU A 641 9.39 15.44 -6.84
N ASN A 642 9.00 14.39 -7.54
CA ASN A 642 9.82 13.19 -7.70
C ASN A 642 11.05 13.47 -8.57
N ALA A 643 10.87 14.14 -9.70
CA ALA A 643 11.96 14.60 -10.55
C ALA A 643 12.85 15.64 -9.85
N LEU A 644 12.28 16.48 -8.98
CA LEU A 644 13.06 17.41 -8.15
C LEU A 644 14.00 16.67 -7.18
N PHE A 645 13.54 15.61 -6.51
CA PHE A 645 14.42 14.82 -5.64
C PHE A 645 15.58 14.19 -6.42
N HIS A 646 15.29 13.64 -7.60
CA HIS A 646 16.34 13.13 -8.49
C HIS A 646 17.34 14.23 -8.86
N ASP A 647 16.87 15.42 -9.29
CA ASP A 647 17.74 16.58 -9.56
C ASP A 647 18.58 16.98 -8.34
N ILE A 648 18.04 16.94 -7.12
CA ILE A 648 18.81 17.24 -5.91
C ILE A 648 19.92 16.21 -5.69
N LEU A 649 19.60 14.91 -5.85
CA LEU A 649 20.53 13.82 -5.59
C LEU A 649 21.67 13.78 -6.62
N THR A 650 21.38 13.94 -7.91
CA THR A 650 22.34 13.70 -9.00
C THR A 650 23.17 14.90 -9.45
N ARG A 651 22.84 16.12 -9.02
CA ARG A 651 23.35 17.35 -9.68
C ARG A 651 24.72 17.87 -9.23
N ASP A 652 25.17 17.54 -8.01
CA ASP A 652 26.46 17.98 -7.48
C ASP A 652 27.38 16.78 -7.23
N ASP A 653 28.57 16.75 -7.82
CA ASP A 653 29.62 15.74 -7.59
C ASP A 653 30.39 15.95 -6.26
N CYS A 654 30.27 17.14 -5.67
CA CYS A 654 30.89 17.44 -4.39
C CYS A 654 30.26 16.56 -3.30
N ARG A 655 31.09 15.74 -2.65
CA ARG A 655 30.69 14.88 -1.52
C ARG A 655 29.63 13.82 -1.83
N GLN A 656 29.63 13.28 -3.05
CA GLN A 656 28.78 12.15 -3.46
C GLN A 656 28.91 10.95 -2.50
N ASN A 657 30.12 10.65 -2.03
CA ASN A 657 30.37 9.58 -1.08
C ASN A 657 29.71 9.86 0.28
N GLU A 658 29.87 11.06 0.86
CA GLU A 658 29.20 11.40 2.12
C GLU A 658 27.67 11.39 1.99
N LEU A 659 27.13 11.85 0.85
CA LEU A 659 25.69 11.79 0.56
C LEU A 659 25.20 10.34 0.51
N LEU A 660 25.89 9.47 -0.24
CA LEU A 660 25.54 8.06 -0.37
C LEU A 660 25.54 7.37 1.00
N TRP A 661 26.61 7.54 1.79
CA TRP A 661 26.66 6.98 3.14
C TRP A 661 25.58 7.54 4.05
N CYS A 662 25.31 8.86 3.97
CA CYS A 662 24.27 9.50 4.78
C CYS A 662 22.91 8.87 4.50
N ILE A 663 22.59 8.71 3.21
CA ILE A 663 21.35 8.11 2.75
C ILE A 663 21.26 6.63 3.16
N GLN A 664 22.31 5.84 2.92
CA GLN A 664 22.34 4.42 3.27
C GLN A 664 22.16 4.20 4.78
N TRP A 665 22.85 4.97 5.62
CA TRP A 665 22.67 4.87 7.06
C TRP A 665 21.28 5.30 7.53
N MET A 666 20.65 6.27 6.87
CA MET A 666 19.27 6.67 7.17
C MET A 666 18.23 5.65 6.72
N LEU A 667 18.50 4.88 5.66
CA LEU A 667 17.61 3.85 5.13
C LEU A 667 17.75 2.50 5.84
N PHE A 668 18.99 2.03 5.96
CA PHE A 668 19.30 0.64 6.30
C PHE A 668 19.64 0.45 7.78
N ALA A 669 19.75 1.53 8.57
CA ALA A 669 19.90 1.39 10.00
C ALA A 669 18.70 0.66 10.61
N ARG A 670 18.99 -0.29 11.52
CA ARG A 670 17.97 -1.09 12.21
C ARG A 670 16.99 -0.23 13.02
N HIS A 671 17.48 0.87 13.56
CA HIS A 671 16.72 1.87 14.30
C HIS A 671 17.16 3.28 13.84
N PRO A 672 16.30 4.30 13.95
CA PRO A 672 16.67 5.68 13.62
C PRO A 672 17.93 6.12 14.39
N LEU A 673 18.95 6.59 13.66
CA LEU A 673 20.23 6.98 14.24
C LEU A 673 20.16 8.34 14.91
N SER A 674 20.91 8.52 16.00
CA SER A 674 21.12 9.85 16.56
C SER A 674 21.99 10.70 15.62
N PRO A 675 21.96 12.04 15.76
CA PRO A 675 22.71 12.94 14.87
C PRO A 675 24.22 12.70 14.94
N GLY A 676 24.73 12.42 16.15
CA GLY A 676 26.12 12.04 16.37
C GLY A 676 26.46 10.71 15.70
N GLN A 677 25.63 9.68 15.91
CA GLN A 677 25.83 8.36 15.31
C GLN A 677 25.85 8.42 13.78
N LEU A 678 24.91 9.16 13.16
CA LEU A 678 24.88 9.31 11.71
C LEU A 678 26.13 10.02 11.20
N ARG A 679 26.56 11.12 11.85
CA ARG A 679 27.79 11.83 11.48
C ARG A 679 28.99 10.89 11.52
N GLU A 680 29.18 10.15 12.61
CA GLU A 680 30.28 9.21 12.75
C GLU A 680 30.24 8.12 11.68
N ALA A 681 29.06 7.56 11.42
CA ALA A 681 28.87 6.52 10.42
C ALA A 681 29.21 7.02 8.99
N VAL A 682 28.80 8.25 8.64
CA VAL A 682 29.12 8.89 7.36
C VAL A 682 30.62 9.14 7.22
N LEU A 683 31.27 9.67 8.26
CA LEU A 683 32.72 9.95 8.23
C LEU A 683 33.54 8.67 8.15
N CYS A 684 33.14 7.60 8.84
CA CYS A 684 33.76 6.29 8.77
C CYS A 684 33.67 5.69 7.36
N GLY A 685 32.51 5.80 6.71
CA GLY A 685 32.31 5.30 5.34
C GLY A 685 33.08 6.11 4.30
N ALA A 686 33.10 7.44 4.44
CA ALA A 686 33.73 8.34 3.46
C ALA A 686 35.27 8.37 3.55
N ALA A 687 35.85 8.14 4.74
CA ALA A 687 37.30 8.21 4.96
C ALA A 687 37.80 7.17 6.01
N PRO A 688 37.81 5.87 5.66
CA PRO A 688 38.13 4.79 6.61
C PRO A 688 39.52 4.89 7.25
N ASN A 689 40.49 5.52 6.56
CA ASN A 689 41.87 5.65 7.03
C ASN A 689 42.13 6.86 7.95
N GLN A 690 41.19 7.81 8.08
CA GLN A 690 41.31 9.03 8.91
C GLN A 690 40.36 9.06 10.12
N SER A 691 39.43 8.09 10.18
CA SER A 691 38.29 8.03 11.12
C SER A 691 38.66 8.17 12.61
N ARG A 692 39.80 7.63 13.08
CA ARG A 692 40.14 7.61 14.52
C ARG A 692 40.51 8.98 15.13
N ALA A 693 40.97 9.93 14.33
CA ALA A 693 41.35 11.26 14.83
C ALA A 693 40.13 12.19 14.98
N TRP A 694 39.16 12.09 14.07
CA TRP A 694 38.00 12.97 13.97
C TRP A 694 36.88 12.60 14.97
N LEU A 695 36.91 11.36 15.47
CA LEU A 695 36.02 10.84 16.52
C LEU A 695 36.37 11.36 17.93
N ARG A 696 37.56 11.97 18.12
CA ARG A 696 38.00 12.50 19.43
C ARG A 696 37.74 13.99 19.62
N GLU A 697 37.30 14.69 18.58
CA GLU A 697 36.95 16.11 18.66
C GLU A 697 35.57 16.30 19.29
N ARG A 698 35.50 17.09 20.37
CA ARG A 698 34.22 17.56 20.93
C ARG A 698 33.64 18.59 19.97
N ILE A 699 32.52 18.23 19.35
CA ILE A 699 31.79 19.05 18.38
C ILE A 699 30.44 19.38 18.98
N ASP A 700 29.97 20.60 18.75
CA ASP A 700 28.69 21.04 19.28
C ASP A 700 27.50 20.49 18.45
N ASP A 701 26.31 20.44 19.06
CA ASP A 701 25.10 19.93 18.39
C ASP A 701 24.71 20.75 17.14
N SER A 702 25.13 22.02 17.08
CA SER A 702 24.85 22.93 15.96
C SER A 702 25.67 22.58 14.72
N GLU A 703 26.91 22.14 14.92
CA GLU A 703 27.84 21.68 13.91
C GLU A 703 27.42 20.31 13.39
N ILE A 704 27.01 19.38 14.27
CA ILE A 704 26.46 18.07 13.87
C ILE A 704 25.21 18.27 13.02
N LYS A 705 24.29 19.14 13.44
CA LYS A 705 23.09 19.48 12.67
C LYS A 705 23.43 20.03 11.30
N ARG A 706 24.41 20.93 11.22
CA ARG A 706 24.85 21.52 9.95
C ARG A 706 25.47 20.48 9.03
N PHE A 707 26.26 19.57 9.60
CA PHE A 707 26.83 18.44 8.87
C PHE A 707 25.74 17.55 8.28
N VAL A 708 24.77 17.10 9.08
CA VAL A 708 23.67 16.23 8.64
C VAL A 708 22.82 16.89 7.54
N ILE A 709 22.51 18.18 7.68
CA ILE A 709 21.74 18.91 6.67
C ILE A 709 22.56 19.09 5.38
N ASP A 710 23.86 19.38 5.47
CA ASP A 710 24.69 19.57 4.29
C ASP A 710 24.96 18.25 3.56
N CYS A 711 25.29 17.17 4.27
CA CYS A 711 25.57 15.87 3.67
C CYS A 711 24.34 15.23 3.04
N SER A 712 23.15 15.44 3.62
CA SER A 712 21.87 14.99 3.03
C SER A 712 21.34 15.92 1.94
N LYS A 713 22.06 16.99 1.57
CA LYS A 713 21.58 18.05 0.65
C LYS A 713 20.24 18.68 1.10
N GLY A 714 19.98 18.69 2.40
CA GLY A 714 18.77 19.24 3.01
C GLY A 714 17.56 18.32 2.97
N LEU A 715 17.76 17.04 2.63
CA LEU A 715 16.74 15.98 2.61
C LEU A 715 16.57 15.31 3.98
N ALA A 716 17.48 15.55 4.93
CA ALA A 716 17.35 15.08 6.30
C ALA A 716 16.93 16.20 7.26
N GLU A 717 16.19 15.82 8.29
CA GLU A 717 15.85 16.64 9.44
C GLU A 717 16.05 15.87 10.74
N LEU A 718 16.07 16.63 11.84
CA LEU A 718 16.25 16.13 13.19
C LEU A 718 14.89 16.09 13.88
N THR A 719 14.55 14.96 14.49
CA THR A 719 13.35 14.85 15.33
C THR A 719 13.52 15.73 16.57
N LYS A 720 12.40 16.25 17.09
CA LYS A 720 12.40 17.15 18.27
C LYS A 720 12.15 16.40 19.59
N SER A 721 12.43 15.10 19.63
CA SER A 721 12.24 14.29 20.83
C SER A 721 13.13 14.81 21.98
N LYS A 722 12.54 14.99 23.16
CA LYS A 722 13.24 15.56 24.34
C LYS A 722 14.25 14.58 24.96
N ARG A 723 14.07 13.27 24.76
CA ARG A 723 14.92 12.23 25.35
C ARG A 723 15.99 11.74 24.39
N ASN A 724 15.62 11.41 23.16
CA ASN A 724 16.53 10.82 22.16
C ASN A 724 16.26 11.41 20.76
N PRO A 725 16.93 12.50 20.35
CA PRO A 725 16.78 13.03 19.00
C PRO A 725 17.39 12.06 17.98
N THR A 726 16.71 11.92 16.85
CA THR A 726 17.07 11.02 15.75
C THR A 726 17.03 11.76 14.42
N VAL A 727 17.69 11.22 13.40
CA VAL A 727 17.70 11.75 12.04
C VAL A 727 16.69 11.01 11.18
N GLN A 728 15.87 11.75 10.44
CA GLN A 728 14.92 11.20 9.48
C GLN A 728 14.89 12.03 8.19
N PHE A 729 14.34 11.47 7.12
CA PHE A 729 14.11 12.23 5.88
C PHE A 729 13.05 13.33 6.08
N ILE A 730 12.96 14.32 5.21
CA ILE A 730 11.94 15.38 5.28
C ILE A 730 10.58 14.94 4.70
N HIS A 731 10.56 13.98 3.76
CA HIS A 731 9.34 13.45 3.15
C HIS A 731 9.41 11.94 2.84
N GLU A 732 8.29 11.22 2.97
CA GLU A 732 8.26 9.75 2.84
C GLU A 732 8.81 9.26 1.49
N SER A 733 8.53 10.02 0.43
CA SER A 733 9.04 9.82 -0.93
C SER A 733 10.58 9.81 -1.04
N ASP A 734 11.30 10.31 -0.04
CA ASP A 734 12.76 10.29 -0.01
C ASP A 734 13.30 8.87 0.29
N LYS A 735 12.53 8.06 1.05
CA LYS A 735 12.94 6.68 1.42
C LYS A 735 12.81 5.69 0.26
N ALA A 736 11.76 5.83 -0.54
CA ALA A 736 11.47 4.90 -1.64
C ALA A 736 12.48 4.99 -2.81
N LYS A 737 13.41 5.95 -2.78
CA LYS A 737 14.21 6.35 -3.95
C LYS A 737 15.71 6.36 -3.72
N SER A 738 16.10 5.99 -2.52
CA SER A 738 17.48 5.84 -2.10
C SER A 738 17.91 4.37 -1.99
N GLY A 739 16.96 3.45 -2.22
CA GLY A 739 17.17 2.01 -2.33
C GLY A 739 17.46 1.59 -3.76
#